data_AF-A0A349EMC7-F1
#
_entry.id   AF-A0A349EMC7-F1
#
_cell.length_a   1.000
_cell.length_b   1.000
_cell.length_c   1.000
_cell.angle_alpha   90.00
_cell.angle_beta   90.00
_cell.angle_gamma   90.00
#
_symmetry.space_group_name_H-M   'P 1'
#
loop_
_entity.id
_entity.type
_entity.pdbx_description
1 polymer ?
#
loop_
_entity_poly.entity_id
_entity_poly.type
_entity_poly.pdbx_seq_one_letter_code
_entity_poly.pdbx_strand_id
1 'polypeptide(L)'
;MKASLCKIVLIACLVLGLTAIAGLMHAAPPPASGGTLTGKVTIAGTRTVIVGATVTSVGSAGTFSAVTNSKGTYTMVLPAGTYTVNCTAAGYNTATSSATIKDGIKSVLNFALTPATVTTGTLTGTVNNSVSGTAIAGATVATATGGYSAVTDTSGAYTITSIVSGTYTVTASATGYNVLTQSATITAGATTTLNLNLTPTGAAVSSLTATPDSFAEGSTASVGLNAVVTGTVSSYTWSQTTGPKVPLLTIDASSATADVSTLEVAAESDLAFRLTVTGSDGLDSFRDVVVAVQPMDMLPFLGQNVQIGGSSTATAKFTAGGVTWALFNVGSQLKATPVGMVKGPVYTVVLPGAVFDIEIMSLNGITYAIAAAGNAGVAVVNVTDPTLMSIVSVTPVNYYQTGITFTDTGGTIWYNNTIMSDTAPVVALATDGVNLYIADFAFGIHRTALANVIGVSGPVLEADGTLKIDAEACTLQFAGENPWGGPLSLKYFGGRLFAGLNALGLGIFDPATMQQVGRYNLYTDEARLEDYFGPMAVTASVGSDPATGDLYLDDFTGMPDYRQVQYEVLVIMKGTGSGLTPWADFERTGKWYYKAQDVDVAQQGSRTIAYIANSLGGLTAVDVTGFENASATNFLRAPYLGYFPAVPVNGPYDTNSLPSSILPYEGAGMLKESGVTSVRVRGDKLYLTDHFAGLVILDKAATPDTDWHGATPTYNNDTNGIPNDNVPDYEDITSYDMSPWNPLDNESLPWAFYQAPSLLATKELEGHGYTLELMDVVDLTTAGSVDVLECSGAGGFVFVDVTNIAAPVMTDRFSIVAYFPTTDEIGAAADGTPTEAIAIGHASGLDASSKYLYVSDGPHGVSAWNIVDALGYPTDTVRLVANTLQSEYPVTVGTEIIYPASHTVRNIMNPLLSRTWAMCVSNGMRGVPIADVEAGLGQAGAPLLLKLIRTDLFEHNSDFTVKALPYQDRAYDVEFRGNYAFVADGSNGITIYDTTKDPSDKTSGFFVANIGTNLGEPLLGTASGIELWTDPATAKVYAVVAAGPYGVGVVDVTDTANMRIVKVFEPIKIEDGDVGVADGQAIDVEVIGDKAYFSYDSFGVVCYSMAGLIAPLPDDADPTNIFLKNLSGTVVYDYRPVALGRFKLQLVPGYEDVDGGAVKMDYTVQNGR
;
A
#
# COMPACT_ATOMS: atom_id res chain seq x y z
N MET A 1 -57.19 43.21 33.07
CA MET A 1 -58.31 43.83 33.84
C MET A 1 -57.83 45.21 34.29
N LYS A 2 -58.32 46.32 33.70
CA LYS A 2 -57.78 47.72 33.85
C LYS A 2 -56.31 47.86 33.38
N ALA A 3 -55.66 49.03 33.21
CA ALA A 3 -56.01 50.39 32.74
C ALA A 3 -54.72 51.27 32.72
N SER A 4 -54.59 52.48 32.14
CA SER A 4 -55.11 53.15 30.92
C SER A 4 -54.51 54.59 30.83
N LEU A 5 -54.64 55.31 29.68
CA LEU A 5 -54.21 56.72 29.42
C LEU A 5 -52.66 57.00 29.44
N CYS A 6 -52.10 58.14 28.98
CA CYS A 6 -52.37 59.12 27.88
C CYS A 6 -51.33 60.30 27.87
N LYS A 7 -51.38 61.20 26.86
CA LYS A 7 -50.82 62.60 26.78
C LYS A 7 -49.30 62.74 26.43
N ILE A 8 -48.79 63.88 25.90
CA ILE A 8 -49.33 65.25 25.67
C ILE A 8 -48.94 65.87 24.28
N VAL A 9 -49.02 67.21 24.07
CA VAL A 9 -48.96 67.95 22.78
C VAL A 9 -48.36 69.37 22.92
N LEU A 10 -47.58 69.88 21.94
CA LEU A 10 -47.16 71.27 21.58
C LEU A 10 -46.30 71.17 20.25
N ILE A 11 -45.90 72.14 19.41
CA ILE A 11 -46.31 73.50 18.89
C ILE A 11 -45.31 73.85 17.71
N ALA A 12 -45.38 74.82 16.78
CA ALA A 12 -46.21 75.98 16.36
C ALA A 12 -46.19 76.07 14.77
N CYS A 13 -46.21 77.17 13.97
CA CYS A 13 -46.26 78.64 14.14
C CYS A 13 -46.64 79.41 12.82
N LEU A 14 -47.01 80.70 12.96
CA LEU A 14 -47.04 81.85 12.01
C LEU A 14 -47.91 81.89 10.71
N VAL A 15 -48.36 83.14 10.39
CA VAL A 15 -48.97 83.72 9.16
C VAL A 15 -50.52 83.91 9.14
N LEU A 16 -51.00 84.97 8.45
CA LEU A 16 -52.35 85.59 8.46
C LEU A 16 -53.18 85.25 7.17
N GLY A 17 -54.50 85.52 7.02
CA GLY A 17 -55.57 86.03 7.91
C GLY A 17 -56.79 86.67 7.16
N LEU A 18 -57.90 86.97 7.88
CA LEU A 18 -59.14 87.72 7.50
C LEU A 18 -60.14 87.05 6.51
N THR A 19 -61.49 87.26 6.49
CA THR A 19 -62.43 88.13 7.27
C THR A 19 -63.88 87.56 7.36
N ALA A 20 -64.78 88.18 8.14
CA ALA A 20 -66.24 87.94 8.24
C ALA A 20 -67.03 89.30 8.19
N ILE A 21 -68.33 89.54 8.49
CA ILE A 21 -69.38 88.98 9.39
C ILE A 21 -70.81 89.20 8.76
N ALA A 22 -71.89 88.60 9.30
CA ALA A 22 -73.29 88.62 8.80
C ALA A 22 -74.26 89.68 9.41
N GLY A 23 -75.55 89.67 9.00
CA GLY A 23 -76.63 90.57 9.45
C GLY A 23 -78.06 89.94 9.44
N LEU A 24 -79.07 90.64 9.96
CA LEU A 24 -80.42 90.13 10.36
C LEU A 24 -81.57 91.07 9.83
N MET A 25 -82.90 90.86 9.97
CA MET A 25 -83.74 90.08 10.92
C MET A 25 -84.90 89.27 10.25
N HIS A 26 -86.18 89.61 10.46
CA HIS A 26 -87.36 88.76 10.14
C HIS A 26 -88.71 89.51 10.02
N ALA A 27 -89.63 89.00 9.18
CA ALA A 27 -91.10 89.14 9.23
C ALA A 27 -91.78 88.09 8.30
N ALA A 28 -93.07 87.76 8.51
CA ALA A 28 -93.84 86.73 7.76
C ALA A 28 -95.37 87.00 7.84
N PRO A 29 -96.31 86.23 7.23
CA PRO A 29 -96.21 85.11 6.26
C PRO A 29 -97.15 85.19 5.02
N PRO A 30 -97.06 84.25 4.04
CA PRO A 30 -98.12 84.01 3.04
C PRO A 30 -98.54 82.51 2.85
N PRO A 31 -99.74 82.20 2.32
CA PRO A 31 -100.12 80.86 1.83
C PRO A 31 -99.56 80.53 0.43
N ALA A 32 -99.58 79.25 0.04
CA ALA A 32 -98.84 78.71 -1.11
C ALA A 32 -99.60 78.64 -2.46
N SER A 33 -98.83 78.55 -3.56
CA SER A 33 -99.27 78.14 -4.90
C SER A 33 -98.36 77.02 -5.46
N GLY A 34 -98.88 76.18 -6.36
CA GLY A 34 -98.19 75.01 -6.90
C GLY A 34 -99.11 73.99 -7.60
N GLY A 35 -98.58 73.30 -8.61
CA GLY A 35 -99.22 72.16 -9.28
C GLY A 35 -98.76 70.82 -8.72
N THR A 36 -99.29 69.71 -9.25
CA THR A 36 -98.96 68.35 -8.78
C THR A 36 -98.39 67.48 -9.91
N LEU A 37 -97.27 66.81 -9.68
CA LEU A 37 -96.78 65.71 -10.53
C LEU A 37 -97.11 64.36 -9.88
N THR A 38 -97.57 63.40 -10.67
CA THR A 38 -97.79 62.02 -10.24
C THR A 38 -97.28 61.04 -11.29
N GLY A 39 -97.14 59.77 -10.93
CA GLY A 39 -96.72 58.76 -11.89
C GLY A 39 -96.51 57.38 -11.30
N LYS A 40 -96.18 56.43 -12.17
CA LYS A 40 -95.89 55.04 -11.81
C LYS A 40 -94.51 54.62 -12.33
N VAL A 41 -93.77 53.85 -11.53
CA VAL A 41 -92.49 53.23 -11.93
C VAL A 41 -92.68 51.72 -12.04
N THR A 42 -92.23 51.15 -13.16
CA THR A 42 -92.30 49.71 -13.47
C THR A 42 -90.97 49.16 -13.99
N ILE A 43 -90.81 47.85 -14.02
CA ILE A 43 -89.68 47.22 -14.72
C ILE A 43 -89.98 47.25 -16.24
N ALA A 44 -89.02 47.69 -17.04
CA ALA A 44 -89.17 47.81 -18.49
C ALA A 44 -89.58 46.48 -19.15
N GLY A 45 -90.49 46.55 -20.14
CA GLY A 45 -91.10 45.38 -20.77
C GLY A 45 -92.18 44.67 -19.94
N THR A 46 -92.42 45.07 -18.68
CA THR A 46 -93.38 44.39 -17.78
C THR A 46 -94.48 45.33 -17.27
N ARG A 47 -95.47 44.76 -16.58
CA ARG A 47 -96.43 45.52 -15.74
C ARG A 47 -96.05 45.54 -14.25
N THR A 48 -94.93 44.92 -13.88
CA THR A 48 -94.44 44.78 -12.50
C THR A 48 -93.98 46.11 -11.96
N VAL A 49 -94.40 46.44 -10.74
CA VAL A 49 -94.13 47.73 -10.10
C VAL A 49 -92.79 47.75 -9.38
N ILE A 50 -92.09 48.89 -9.43
CA ILE A 50 -90.91 49.11 -8.58
C ILE A 50 -91.35 49.94 -7.38
N VAL A 51 -91.29 49.34 -6.20
CA VAL A 51 -91.54 49.97 -4.89
C VAL A 51 -90.22 50.51 -4.36
N GLY A 52 -90.22 51.68 -3.72
CA GLY A 52 -88.99 52.29 -3.21
C GLY A 52 -88.12 52.98 -4.28
N ALA A 53 -88.60 53.10 -5.52
CA ALA A 53 -87.92 53.88 -6.56
C ALA A 53 -87.98 55.37 -6.19
N THR A 54 -86.84 56.06 -6.24
CA THR A 54 -86.74 57.49 -5.92
C THR A 54 -86.87 58.30 -7.20
N VAL A 55 -87.85 59.20 -7.23
CA VAL A 55 -88.15 60.05 -8.38
C VAL A 55 -87.90 61.52 -7.99
N THR A 56 -86.86 62.10 -8.58
CA THR A 56 -86.35 63.44 -8.25
C THR A 56 -86.53 64.39 -9.44
N SER A 57 -87.33 65.42 -9.25
CA SER A 57 -87.61 66.49 -10.22
C SER A 57 -86.73 67.71 -9.93
N VAL A 58 -85.96 68.16 -10.92
CA VAL A 58 -85.03 69.29 -10.85
C VAL A 58 -85.48 70.36 -11.84
N GLY A 59 -85.72 71.58 -11.38
CA GLY A 59 -86.13 72.72 -12.21
C GLY A 59 -85.66 74.05 -11.63
N SER A 60 -85.97 75.16 -12.30
CA SER A 60 -85.55 76.51 -11.88
C SER A 60 -86.12 76.94 -10.52
N ALA A 61 -87.22 76.33 -10.07
CA ALA A 61 -87.82 76.56 -8.76
C ALA A 61 -87.30 75.61 -7.65
N GLY A 62 -86.32 74.73 -7.95
CA GLY A 62 -85.66 73.85 -7.00
C GLY A 62 -85.65 72.37 -7.38
N THR A 63 -85.14 71.55 -6.45
CA THR A 63 -85.10 70.09 -6.54
C THR A 63 -86.07 69.48 -5.53
N PHE A 64 -86.90 68.55 -5.99
CA PHE A 64 -87.95 67.91 -5.22
C PHE A 64 -87.89 66.40 -5.43
N SER A 65 -88.20 65.58 -4.42
CA SER A 65 -88.12 64.12 -4.51
C SER A 65 -89.35 63.43 -3.91
N ALA A 66 -89.74 62.31 -4.49
CA ALA A 66 -90.79 61.42 -3.99
C ALA A 66 -90.40 59.95 -4.22
N VAL A 67 -90.73 59.08 -3.27
CA VAL A 67 -90.45 57.64 -3.36
C VAL A 67 -91.74 56.90 -3.77
N THR A 68 -91.62 55.86 -4.59
CA THR A 68 -92.78 55.05 -4.98
C THR A 68 -93.33 54.20 -3.83
N ASN A 69 -94.64 54.28 -3.64
CA ASN A 69 -95.38 53.46 -2.68
C ASN A 69 -95.46 51.98 -3.10
N SER A 70 -96.13 51.15 -2.29
CA SER A 70 -96.35 49.72 -2.55
C SER A 70 -97.14 49.38 -3.84
N LYS A 71 -97.71 50.37 -4.52
CA LYS A 71 -98.37 50.24 -5.84
C LYS A 71 -97.50 50.81 -6.98
N GLY A 72 -96.22 51.08 -6.71
CA GLY A 72 -95.26 51.70 -7.63
C GLY A 72 -95.56 53.16 -7.96
N THR A 73 -96.43 53.84 -7.20
CA THR A 73 -96.91 55.20 -7.52
C THR A 73 -96.17 56.25 -6.72
N TYR A 74 -95.76 57.35 -7.35
CA TYR A 74 -95.19 58.53 -6.70
C TYR A 74 -96.10 59.75 -6.89
N THR A 75 -95.99 60.75 -6.03
CA THR A 75 -96.68 62.06 -6.15
C THR A 75 -95.89 63.13 -5.42
N MET A 76 -95.82 64.33 -5.99
CA MET A 76 -95.17 65.51 -5.41
C MET A 76 -95.89 66.80 -5.85
N VAL A 77 -95.89 67.82 -5.00
CA VAL A 77 -96.37 69.16 -5.32
C VAL A 77 -95.16 70.02 -5.70
N LEU A 78 -95.28 70.76 -6.81
CA LEU A 78 -94.19 71.48 -7.47
C LEU A 78 -94.69 72.88 -7.89
N PRO A 79 -93.91 73.96 -7.69
CA PRO A 79 -94.17 75.25 -8.32
C PRO A 79 -94.32 75.15 -9.84
N ALA A 80 -95.10 76.03 -10.45
CA ALA A 80 -95.30 76.02 -11.91
C ALA A 80 -93.98 76.26 -12.66
N GLY A 81 -93.68 75.42 -13.66
CA GLY A 81 -92.39 75.40 -14.34
C GLY A 81 -92.13 74.06 -15.04
N THR A 82 -90.99 73.95 -15.73
CA THR A 82 -90.54 72.70 -16.36
C THR A 82 -89.39 72.10 -15.56
N TYR A 83 -89.46 70.78 -15.34
CA TYR A 83 -88.52 70.01 -14.54
C TYR A 83 -87.95 68.85 -15.37
N THR A 84 -86.65 68.59 -15.21
CA THR A 84 -86.02 67.32 -15.58
C THR A 84 -86.24 66.34 -14.43
N VAL A 85 -86.76 65.16 -14.71
CA VAL A 85 -87.19 64.18 -13.71
C VAL A 85 -86.36 62.91 -13.87
N ASN A 86 -85.62 62.55 -12.81
CA ASN A 86 -84.78 61.36 -12.74
C ASN A 86 -85.43 60.30 -11.86
N CYS A 87 -85.38 59.04 -12.27
CA CYS A 87 -85.93 57.91 -11.54
C CYS A 87 -84.86 56.83 -11.31
N THR A 88 -84.60 56.49 -10.05
CA THR A 88 -83.57 55.52 -9.63
C THR A 88 -84.15 54.39 -8.77
N ALA A 89 -83.57 53.19 -8.86
CA ALA A 89 -83.89 52.06 -7.98
C ALA A 89 -82.68 51.11 -7.87
N ALA A 90 -82.46 50.51 -6.70
CA ALA A 90 -81.35 49.58 -6.49
C ALA A 90 -81.49 48.33 -7.40
N GLY A 91 -80.41 47.96 -8.09
CA GLY A 91 -80.40 46.87 -9.08
C GLY A 91 -80.86 47.25 -10.49
N TYR A 92 -81.23 48.52 -10.74
CA TYR A 92 -81.71 49.00 -12.03
C TYR A 92 -80.94 50.25 -12.50
N ASN A 93 -80.87 50.43 -13.82
CA ASN A 93 -80.32 51.63 -14.44
C ASN A 93 -81.27 52.83 -14.25
N THR A 94 -80.69 54.02 -14.02
CA THR A 94 -81.42 55.29 -13.92
C THR A 94 -82.11 55.64 -15.23
N ALA A 95 -83.35 56.16 -15.15
CA ALA A 95 -84.05 56.74 -16.29
C ALA A 95 -84.37 58.23 -16.06
N THR A 96 -84.31 59.03 -17.12
CA THR A 96 -84.53 60.48 -17.09
C THR A 96 -85.57 60.90 -18.13
N SER A 97 -86.42 61.86 -17.78
CA SER A 97 -87.42 62.45 -18.67
C SER A 97 -87.71 63.90 -18.24
N SER A 98 -88.73 64.55 -18.80
CA SER A 98 -89.12 65.92 -18.43
C SER A 98 -90.63 66.07 -18.23
N ALA A 99 -91.02 67.03 -17.39
CA ALA A 99 -92.42 67.34 -17.09
C ALA A 99 -92.61 68.86 -16.91
N THR A 100 -93.67 69.40 -17.51
CA THR A 100 -94.13 70.77 -17.23
C THR A 100 -95.31 70.73 -16.26
N ILE A 101 -95.24 71.60 -15.25
CA ILE A 101 -96.22 71.77 -14.18
C ILE A 101 -96.86 73.14 -14.34
N LYS A 102 -98.18 73.20 -14.13
CA LYS A 102 -98.95 74.46 -14.07
C LYS A 102 -99.66 74.52 -12.73
N ASP A 103 -99.81 75.72 -12.19
CA ASP A 103 -100.44 75.94 -10.89
C ASP A 103 -101.85 75.35 -10.82
N GLY A 104 -102.19 74.67 -9.71
CA GLY A 104 -103.45 73.94 -9.54
C GLY A 104 -103.67 72.71 -10.45
N ILE A 105 -102.80 72.42 -11.42
CA ILE A 105 -102.99 71.33 -12.40
C ILE A 105 -102.18 70.09 -12.01
N LYS A 106 -102.72 68.91 -12.35
CA LYS A 106 -102.10 67.59 -12.14
C LYS A 106 -101.49 67.04 -13.44
N SER A 107 -100.16 66.96 -13.50
CA SER A 107 -99.39 66.32 -14.58
C SER A 107 -99.07 64.85 -14.26
N VAL A 108 -98.88 64.02 -15.28
CA VAL A 108 -98.58 62.58 -15.15
C VAL A 108 -97.32 62.22 -15.95
N LEU A 109 -96.37 61.52 -15.33
CA LEU A 109 -95.15 61.00 -15.97
C LEU A 109 -94.82 59.61 -15.41
N ASN A 110 -94.69 58.59 -16.28
CA ASN A 110 -94.36 57.22 -15.85
C ASN A 110 -92.93 56.85 -16.26
N PHE A 111 -92.29 55.98 -15.49
CA PHE A 111 -90.94 55.48 -15.76
C PHE A 111 -90.90 53.95 -15.88
N ALA A 112 -89.96 53.46 -16.69
CA ALA A 112 -89.70 52.04 -16.88
C ALA A 112 -88.18 51.79 -16.80
N LEU A 113 -87.72 51.04 -15.79
CA LEU A 113 -86.29 50.83 -15.53
C LEU A 113 -85.81 49.44 -15.96
N THR A 114 -84.56 49.33 -16.43
CA THR A 114 -83.92 48.06 -16.84
C THR A 114 -82.93 47.57 -15.76
N PRO A 115 -82.80 46.25 -15.49
CA PRO A 115 -81.81 45.73 -14.56
C PRO A 115 -80.35 45.99 -14.97
N ALA A 116 -79.43 45.94 -14.01
CA ALA A 116 -77.97 46.00 -14.23
C ALA A 116 -77.30 44.61 -14.15
N THR A 117 -76.15 44.44 -14.81
CA THR A 117 -75.38 43.18 -14.90
C THR A 117 -74.03 43.27 -14.20
N VAL A 118 -73.45 42.11 -13.84
CA VAL A 118 -72.15 41.96 -13.15
C VAL A 118 -71.18 41.19 -14.05
N THR A 119 -69.93 41.65 -14.13
CA THR A 119 -68.89 41.12 -15.07
C THR A 119 -67.56 40.77 -14.40
N THR A 120 -67.48 40.88 -13.06
CA THR A 120 -66.24 40.70 -12.28
C THR A 120 -66.42 39.67 -11.17
N GLY A 121 -65.31 39.08 -10.72
CA GLY A 121 -65.22 38.15 -9.59
C GLY A 121 -64.09 38.54 -8.63
N THR A 122 -63.75 37.63 -7.71
CA THR A 122 -62.72 37.82 -6.68
C THR A 122 -61.75 36.64 -6.66
N LEU A 123 -60.47 36.89 -6.42
CA LEU A 123 -59.46 35.87 -6.10
C LEU A 123 -59.06 35.99 -4.62
N THR A 124 -58.97 34.86 -3.92
CA THR A 124 -58.51 34.75 -2.52
C THR A 124 -57.49 33.64 -2.38
N GLY A 125 -56.79 33.58 -1.25
CA GLY A 125 -55.93 32.46 -0.90
C GLY A 125 -54.94 32.77 0.21
N THR A 126 -54.04 31.84 0.49
CA THR A 126 -52.88 32.03 1.38
C THR A 126 -51.55 31.84 0.65
N VAL A 127 -50.54 32.60 1.05
CA VAL A 127 -49.13 32.36 0.68
C VAL A 127 -48.39 31.79 1.89
N ASN A 128 -47.77 30.63 1.73
CA ASN A 128 -47.08 29.92 2.82
C ASN A 128 -45.66 29.52 2.41
N ASN A 129 -44.79 29.27 3.38
CA ASN A 129 -43.49 28.65 3.19
C ASN A 129 -43.69 27.15 2.94
N SER A 130 -43.12 26.63 1.85
CA SER A 130 -43.30 25.22 1.45
C SER A 130 -42.58 24.19 2.33
N VAL A 131 -41.60 24.63 3.13
CA VAL A 131 -40.76 23.79 4.01
C VAL A 131 -41.27 23.81 5.45
N SER A 132 -41.46 25.00 6.03
CA SER A 132 -41.94 25.16 7.42
C SER A 132 -43.47 25.09 7.57
N GLY A 133 -44.22 25.20 6.46
CA GLY A 133 -45.67 25.34 6.46
C GLY A 133 -46.20 26.67 7.02
N THR A 134 -45.33 27.59 7.44
CA THR A 134 -45.74 28.87 8.06
C THR A 134 -46.24 29.87 7.02
N ALA A 135 -47.30 30.61 7.36
CA ALA A 135 -47.79 31.72 6.56
C ALA A 135 -46.70 32.79 6.28
N ILE A 136 -46.64 33.31 5.05
CA ILE A 136 -45.74 34.39 4.65
C ILE A 136 -46.53 35.69 4.59
N ALA A 137 -46.29 36.57 5.54
CA ALA A 137 -46.83 37.94 5.52
C ALA A 137 -46.02 38.86 4.61
N GLY A 138 -46.66 39.82 3.96
CA GLY A 138 -45.98 40.79 3.07
C GLY A 138 -45.59 40.25 1.68
N ALA A 139 -45.83 38.98 1.38
CA ALA A 139 -45.75 38.45 0.02
C ALA A 139 -46.73 39.19 -0.90
N THR A 140 -46.25 39.63 -2.06
CA THR A 140 -47.06 40.28 -3.09
C THR A 140 -47.61 39.22 -4.04
N VAL A 141 -48.91 39.25 -4.31
CA VAL A 141 -49.58 38.39 -5.28
C VAL A 141 -50.18 39.26 -6.38
N ALA A 142 -49.81 39.03 -7.64
CA ALA A 142 -50.21 39.87 -8.77
C ALA A 142 -50.59 39.05 -10.02
N THR A 143 -51.48 39.57 -10.85
CA THR A 143 -51.83 38.97 -12.15
C THR A 143 -50.95 39.54 -13.26
N ALA A 144 -50.41 38.67 -14.13
CA ALA A 144 -49.55 39.07 -15.25
C ALA A 144 -50.26 39.96 -16.30
N THR A 145 -51.60 39.93 -16.31
CA THR A 145 -52.45 40.81 -17.14
C THR A 145 -53.53 41.47 -16.28
N GLY A 146 -54.05 42.62 -16.72
CA GLY A 146 -55.07 43.37 -15.98
C GLY A 146 -54.56 44.21 -14.79
N GLY A 147 -53.35 43.94 -14.28
CA GLY A 147 -52.70 44.75 -13.24
C GLY A 147 -53.31 44.61 -11.85
N TYR A 148 -54.01 43.50 -11.57
CA TYR A 148 -54.62 43.25 -10.28
C TYR A 148 -53.58 42.68 -9.30
N SER A 149 -53.55 43.18 -8.06
CA SER A 149 -52.63 42.69 -7.04
C SER A 149 -53.17 42.85 -5.62
N ALA A 150 -52.57 42.10 -4.69
CA ALA A 150 -52.71 42.23 -3.25
C ALA A 150 -51.37 41.96 -2.56
N VAL A 151 -51.27 42.38 -1.30
CA VAL A 151 -50.21 41.97 -0.37
C VAL A 151 -50.85 41.14 0.73
N THR A 152 -50.15 40.09 1.16
CA THR A 152 -50.62 39.17 2.20
C THR A 152 -50.56 39.75 3.61
N ASP A 153 -51.55 39.40 4.44
CA ASP A 153 -51.62 39.80 5.84
C ASP A 153 -50.77 38.91 6.78
N THR A 154 -50.87 39.13 8.10
CA THR A 154 -50.13 38.37 9.12
C THR A 154 -50.53 36.89 9.24
N SER A 155 -51.59 36.45 8.56
CA SER A 155 -51.98 35.05 8.39
C SER A 155 -51.61 34.49 7.01
N GLY A 156 -50.86 35.26 6.21
CA GLY A 156 -50.50 34.93 4.83
C GLY A 156 -51.66 35.05 3.86
N ALA A 157 -52.82 35.55 4.29
CA ALA A 157 -54.02 35.61 3.46
C ALA A 157 -54.01 36.83 2.54
N TYR A 158 -54.50 36.66 1.31
CA TYR A 158 -54.68 37.74 0.34
C TYR A 158 -56.08 37.73 -0.28
N THR A 159 -56.50 38.87 -0.82
CA THR A 159 -57.78 39.02 -1.54
C THR A 159 -57.67 40.10 -2.61
N ILE A 160 -58.03 39.76 -3.84
CA ILE A 160 -58.02 40.63 -5.01
C ILE A 160 -59.44 40.67 -5.57
N THR A 161 -60.15 41.79 -5.37
CA THR A 161 -61.54 41.98 -5.79
C THR A 161 -61.67 42.62 -7.17
N SER A 162 -62.85 42.48 -7.80
CA SER A 162 -63.22 43.19 -9.04
C SER A 162 -62.38 42.82 -10.28
N ILE A 163 -61.81 41.61 -10.28
CA ILE A 163 -61.11 41.04 -11.45
C ILE A 163 -62.16 40.74 -12.53
N VAL A 164 -61.94 41.14 -13.77
CA VAL A 164 -62.83 40.77 -14.90
C VAL A 164 -62.82 39.25 -15.09
N SER A 165 -63.96 38.64 -15.43
CA SER A 165 -64.01 37.18 -15.60
C SER A 165 -63.11 36.70 -16.75
N GLY A 166 -62.20 35.77 -16.46
CA GLY A 166 -61.17 35.28 -17.39
C GLY A 166 -60.11 34.44 -16.67
N THR A 167 -59.17 33.86 -17.42
CA THR A 167 -58.03 33.10 -16.87
C THR A 167 -56.80 33.99 -16.78
N TYR A 168 -56.16 33.99 -15.61
CA TYR A 168 -55.00 34.81 -15.29
C TYR A 168 -53.83 33.95 -14.82
N THR A 169 -52.65 34.26 -15.32
CA THR A 169 -51.39 33.85 -14.71
C THR A 169 -51.17 34.72 -13.47
N VAL A 170 -51.08 34.08 -12.30
CA VAL A 170 -50.91 34.70 -10.97
C VAL A 170 -49.49 34.41 -10.49
N THR A 171 -48.76 35.44 -10.12
CA THR A 171 -47.39 35.35 -9.60
C THR A 171 -47.35 35.82 -8.15
N ALA A 172 -46.71 35.04 -7.28
CA ALA A 172 -46.43 35.40 -5.89
C ALA A 172 -44.93 35.55 -5.66
N SER A 173 -44.54 36.62 -4.96
CA SER A 173 -43.14 36.92 -4.62
C SER A 173 -43.03 37.46 -3.20
N ALA A 174 -41.94 37.08 -2.51
CA ALA A 174 -41.56 37.58 -1.20
C ALA A 174 -40.03 37.62 -1.09
N THR A 175 -39.49 38.54 -0.29
CA THR A 175 -38.04 38.61 -0.05
C THR A 175 -37.57 37.36 0.70
N GLY A 176 -36.50 36.72 0.22
CA GLY A 176 -35.98 35.46 0.77
C GLY A 176 -36.71 34.21 0.26
N TYR A 177 -37.56 34.33 -0.77
CA TYR A 177 -38.30 33.22 -1.37
C TYR A 177 -38.23 33.24 -2.90
N ASN A 178 -38.24 32.06 -3.49
CA ASN A 178 -38.29 31.90 -4.94
C ASN A 178 -39.68 32.25 -5.48
N VAL A 179 -39.73 32.96 -6.61
CA VAL A 179 -40.99 33.45 -7.20
C VAL A 179 -41.81 32.30 -7.79
N LEU A 180 -43.04 32.11 -7.31
CA LEU A 180 -43.97 31.11 -7.82
C LEU A 180 -44.96 31.73 -8.80
N THR A 181 -45.33 31.01 -9.86
CA THR A 181 -46.36 31.41 -10.82
C THR A 181 -47.31 30.26 -11.12
N GLN A 182 -48.62 30.51 -11.06
CA GLN A 182 -49.69 29.51 -11.24
C GLN A 182 -50.91 30.12 -11.95
N SER A 183 -51.72 29.30 -12.62
CA SER A 183 -52.92 29.78 -13.34
C SER A 183 -54.17 29.73 -12.47
N ALA A 184 -55.03 30.76 -12.56
CA ALA A 184 -56.35 30.78 -11.93
C ALA A 184 -57.43 31.34 -12.87
N THR A 185 -58.61 30.72 -12.87
CA THR A 185 -59.76 31.19 -13.65
C THR A 185 -60.77 31.88 -12.74
N ILE A 186 -61.15 33.11 -13.10
CA ILE A 186 -62.10 33.94 -12.37
C ILE A 186 -63.45 33.93 -13.09
N THR A 187 -64.50 33.57 -12.36
CA THR A 187 -65.89 33.58 -12.86
C THR A 187 -66.64 34.79 -12.32
N ALA A 188 -67.46 35.44 -13.16
CA ALA A 188 -68.22 36.61 -12.75
C ALA A 188 -69.18 36.29 -11.58
N GLY A 189 -69.20 37.13 -10.55
CA GLY A 189 -69.99 36.95 -9.34
C GLY A 189 -69.46 35.90 -8.35
N ALA A 190 -68.35 35.21 -8.66
CA ALA A 190 -67.79 34.14 -7.82
C ALA A 190 -66.48 34.57 -7.13
N THR A 191 -66.11 33.80 -6.10
CA THR A 191 -64.78 33.83 -5.49
C THR A 191 -64.01 32.57 -5.88
N THR A 192 -62.86 32.74 -6.52
CA THR A 192 -61.87 31.69 -6.78
C THR A 192 -60.85 31.68 -5.64
N THR A 193 -60.39 30.51 -5.21
CA THR A 193 -59.33 30.36 -4.20
C THR A 193 -58.08 29.73 -4.82
N LEU A 194 -56.91 30.27 -4.53
CA LEU A 194 -55.60 29.81 -4.99
C LEU A 194 -54.57 29.94 -3.85
N ASN A 195 -54.07 28.83 -3.32
CA ASN A 195 -53.04 28.85 -2.28
C ASN A 195 -51.66 28.62 -2.92
N LEU A 196 -50.67 29.42 -2.53
CA LEU A 196 -49.36 29.51 -3.18
C LEU A 196 -48.26 29.22 -2.16
N ASN A 197 -47.56 28.10 -2.31
CA ASN A 197 -46.50 27.70 -1.39
C ASN A 197 -45.13 28.09 -1.98
N LEU A 198 -44.51 29.16 -1.45
CA LEU A 198 -43.20 29.61 -1.88
C LEU A 198 -42.10 28.80 -1.18
N THR A 199 -41.11 28.34 -1.94
CA THR A 199 -39.90 27.75 -1.37
C THR A 199 -38.92 28.86 -0.99
N PRO A 200 -38.29 28.79 0.20
CA PRO A 200 -37.22 29.72 0.58
C PRO A 200 -36.10 29.74 -0.47
N THR A 201 -35.36 30.84 -0.51
CA THR A 201 -34.08 30.88 -1.22
C THR A 201 -33.01 30.27 -0.31
N GLY A 202 -32.54 29.08 -0.69
CA GLY A 202 -31.53 28.33 0.06
C GLY A 202 -30.21 29.07 0.25
N ALA A 203 -29.40 28.59 1.19
CA ALA A 203 -28.06 29.11 1.38
C ALA A 203 -27.09 28.52 0.35
N ALA A 204 -26.16 29.32 -0.13
CA ALA A 204 -25.12 28.86 -1.06
C ALA A 204 -23.77 29.50 -0.74
N VAL A 205 -22.74 28.66 -0.58
CA VAL A 205 -21.34 29.11 -0.51
C VAL A 205 -20.90 29.47 -1.93
N SER A 206 -20.94 30.76 -2.27
CA SER A 206 -20.61 31.21 -3.63
C SER A 206 -19.12 31.09 -3.91
N SER A 207 -18.26 31.44 -2.94
CA SER A 207 -16.81 31.20 -2.94
C SER A 207 -16.30 30.89 -1.53
N LEU A 208 -15.17 30.18 -1.45
CA LEU A 208 -14.35 30.00 -0.25
C LEU A 208 -12.89 30.24 -0.65
N THR A 209 -12.13 30.97 0.18
CA THR A 209 -10.75 31.40 -0.09
C THR A 209 -9.93 31.37 1.20
N ALA A 210 -8.67 30.95 1.10
CA ALA A 210 -7.70 31.00 2.19
C ALA A 210 -6.81 32.25 2.07
N THR A 211 -6.14 32.62 3.16
CA THR A 211 -5.11 33.68 3.17
C THR A 211 -4.12 33.39 4.30
N PRO A 212 -2.86 33.02 3.99
CA PRO A 212 -2.34 32.72 2.64
C PRO A 212 -3.04 31.52 1.98
N ASP A 213 -2.97 31.44 0.65
CA ASP A 213 -3.38 30.30 -0.17
C ASP A 213 -2.23 29.32 -0.47
N SER A 214 -0.98 29.74 -0.26
CA SER A 214 0.17 28.85 -0.08
C SER A 214 1.22 29.48 0.84
N PHE A 215 1.96 28.65 1.59
CA PHE A 215 3.00 29.11 2.51
C PHE A 215 4.13 28.10 2.67
N ALA A 216 5.32 28.58 3.05
CA ALA A 216 6.34 27.71 3.61
C ALA A 216 6.05 27.48 5.11
N GLU A 217 6.25 26.25 5.57
CA GLU A 217 6.32 25.85 6.97
C GLU A 217 7.00 26.93 7.84
N GLY A 218 6.47 27.20 9.04
CA GLY A 218 6.97 28.25 9.94
C GLY A 218 6.88 29.71 9.45
N SER A 219 6.59 29.99 8.16
CA SER A 219 6.55 31.36 7.62
C SER A 219 5.25 32.12 7.95
N THR A 220 4.20 31.41 8.39
CA THR A 220 2.99 31.98 9.00
C THR A 220 2.59 31.16 10.23
N ALA A 221 1.92 31.82 11.17
CA ALA A 221 1.32 31.17 12.34
C ALA A 221 -0.14 30.77 12.11
N SER A 222 -0.81 31.29 11.07
CA SER A 222 -2.22 30.98 10.81
C SER A 222 -2.61 31.16 9.34
N VAL A 223 -3.74 30.52 9.00
CA VAL A 223 -4.42 30.64 7.71
C VAL A 223 -5.85 31.14 7.96
N GLY A 224 -6.19 32.31 7.43
CA GLY A 224 -7.54 32.88 7.50
C GLY A 224 -8.44 32.33 6.41
N LEU A 225 -9.51 31.63 6.78
CA LEU A 225 -10.50 31.05 5.86
C LEU A 225 -11.69 32.00 5.74
N ASN A 226 -12.00 32.44 4.52
CA ASN A 226 -13.02 33.45 4.24
C ASN A 226 -13.98 32.97 3.15
N ALA A 227 -15.28 33.01 3.42
CA ALA A 227 -16.33 32.53 2.52
C ALA A 227 -17.37 33.62 2.21
N VAL A 228 -17.82 33.66 0.95
CA VAL A 228 -18.95 34.50 0.54
C VAL A 228 -20.19 33.63 0.47
N VAL A 229 -20.99 33.67 1.55
CA VAL A 229 -22.26 32.94 1.63
C VAL A 229 -23.43 33.84 1.26
N THR A 230 -24.36 33.27 0.50
CA THR A 230 -25.58 33.92 0.02
C THR A 230 -26.81 33.15 0.50
N GLY A 231 -28.00 33.78 0.46
CA GLY A 231 -29.23 33.20 1.00
C GLY A 231 -29.36 33.37 2.52
N THR A 232 -30.19 32.54 3.16
CA THR A 232 -30.34 32.52 4.63
C THR A 232 -29.84 31.19 5.18
N VAL A 233 -28.79 31.24 5.99
CA VAL A 233 -28.18 30.08 6.66
C VAL A 233 -29.00 29.70 7.91
N SER A 234 -29.23 28.40 8.12
CA SER A 234 -29.86 27.83 9.31
C SER A 234 -28.86 27.17 10.26
N SER A 235 -27.83 26.51 9.72
CA SER A 235 -26.66 25.97 10.45
C SER A 235 -25.43 25.97 9.53
N TYR A 236 -24.24 25.86 10.12
CA TYR A 236 -22.98 25.76 9.38
C TYR A 236 -21.96 24.91 10.14
N THR A 237 -21.03 24.30 9.42
CA THR A 237 -19.94 23.48 9.95
C THR A 237 -18.67 23.76 9.15
N TRP A 238 -17.56 23.98 9.85
CA TRP A 238 -16.21 23.99 9.29
C TRP A 238 -15.49 22.69 9.63
N SER A 239 -14.72 22.14 8.69
CA SER A 239 -13.86 20.98 8.92
C SER A 239 -12.63 20.98 8.02
N GLN A 240 -11.56 20.28 8.42
CA GLN A 240 -10.39 20.05 7.58
C GLN A 240 -10.45 18.63 6.98
N THR A 241 -10.62 18.54 5.66
CA THR A 241 -10.76 17.26 4.94
C THR A 241 -9.42 16.61 4.65
N THR A 242 -8.39 17.38 4.29
CA THR A 242 -7.09 16.85 3.79
C THR A 242 -5.91 17.47 4.55
N GLY A 243 -4.78 16.75 4.60
CA GLY A 243 -3.54 17.17 5.27
C GLY A 243 -3.53 16.98 6.80
N PRO A 244 -2.34 17.15 7.45
CA PRO A 244 -2.17 17.03 8.90
C PRO A 244 -3.08 17.99 9.68
N LYS A 245 -3.66 17.56 10.80
CA LYS A 245 -4.74 18.32 11.44
C LYS A 245 -4.22 19.50 12.25
N VAL A 246 -4.65 20.68 11.82
CA VAL A 246 -4.33 21.97 12.42
C VAL A 246 -5.54 22.50 13.22
N PRO A 247 -5.34 23.09 14.43
CA PRO A 247 -6.44 23.59 15.25
C PRO A 247 -7.33 24.61 14.52
N LEU A 248 -8.61 24.27 14.32
CA LEU A 248 -9.54 25.04 13.50
C LEU A 248 -10.49 25.89 14.35
N LEU A 249 -10.15 27.16 14.53
CA LEU A 249 -10.97 28.15 15.23
C LEU A 249 -12.11 28.63 14.32
N THR A 250 -13.30 28.08 14.53
CA THR A 250 -14.54 28.54 13.89
C THR A 250 -14.96 29.91 14.44
N ILE A 251 -15.27 30.87 13.55
CA ILE A 251 -15.75 32.21 13.93
C ILE A 251 -17.24 32.35 13.59
N ASP A 252 -17.60 32.23 12.32
CA ASP A 252 -18.99 32.28 11.84
C ASP A 252 -19.20 31.54 10.50
N ALA A 253 -20.40 31.62 9.93
CA ALA A 253 -20.75 31.01 8.64
C ALA A 253 -20.02 31.61 7.42
N SER A 254 -19.18 32.64 7.62
CA SER A 254 -18.37 33.29 6.61
C SER A 254 -16.87 33.28 6.92
N SER A 255 -16.45 32.88 8.12
CA SER A 255 -15.05 32.95 8.54
C SER A 255 -14.63 31.87 9.55
N ALA A 256 -13.39 31.42 9.41
CA ALA A 256 -12.67 30.57 10.37
C ALA A 256 -11.16 30.87 10.28
N THR A 257 -10.37 30.28 11.17
CA THR A 257 -8.90 30.38 11.13
C THR A 257 -8.29 29.04 11.54
N ALA A 258 -7.37 28.52 10.72
CA ALA A 258 -6.54 27.39 11.10
C ALA A 258 -5.24 27.92 11.73
N ASP A 259 -4.88 27.39 12.90
CA ASP A 259 -3.60 27.64 13.56
C ASP A 259 -2.54 26.69 12.99
N VAL A 260 -1.56 27.24 12.29
CA VAL A 260 -0.48 26.45 11.64
C VAL A 260 0.87 26.71 12.32
N SER A 261 0.87 27.31 13.51
CA SER A 261 2.09 27.72 14.23
C SER A 261 2.95 26.56 14.74
N THR A 262 2.38 25.34 14.79
CA THR A 262 3.07 24.08 15.09
C THR A 262 2.83 23.04 13.98
N LEU A 263 2.55 23.47 12.75
CA LEU A 263 2.48 22.58 11.61
C LEU A 263 3.91 22.29 11.13
N GLU A 264 4.32 21.03 11.25
CA GLU A 264 5.54 20.51 10.64
C GLU A 264 5.15 19.60 9.45
N VAL A 265 5.90 19.65 8.34
CA VAL A 265 5.66 18.82 7.14
C VAL A 265 6.96 18.31 6.53
N ALA A 266 7.06 17.01 6.26
CA ALA A 266 8.27 16.40 5.67
C ALA A 266 8.33 16.52 4.12
N ALA A 267 7.24 16.95 3.48
CA ALA A 267 7.10 17.08 2.03
C ALA A 267 6.02 18.11 1.67
N GLU A 268 5.92 18.50 0.40
CA GLU A 268 4.82 19.34 -0.10
C GLU A 268 3.46 18.74 0.29
N SER A 269 2.59 19.53 0.95
CA SER A 269 1.39 19.02 1.61
C SER A 269 0.19 19.94 1.42
N ASP A 270 -0.99 19.37 1.11
CA ASP A 270 -2.23 20.12 0.90
C ASP A 270 -3.13 20.12 2.15
N LEU A 271 -3.33 21.28 2.77
CA LEU A 271 -4.35 21.49 3.80
C LEU A 271 -5.67 21.88 3.14
N ALA A 272 -6.65 20.96 3.11
CA ALA A 272 -7.97 21.25 2.54
C ALA A 272 -9.02 21.49 3.63
N PHE A 273 -9.76 22.59 3.51
CA PHE A 273 -10.80 23.02 4.47
C PHE A 273 -12.16 23.14 3.78
N ARG A 274 -13.18 22.52 4.36
CA ARG A 274 -14.58 22.56 3.93
C ARG A 274 -15.39 23.50 4.82
N LEU A 275 -16.19 24.34 4.18
CA LEU A 275 -17.37 24.96 4.80
C LEU A 275 -18.62 24.30 4.21
N THR A 276 -19.47 23.75 5.08
CA THR A 276 -20.86 23.38 4.75
C THR A 276 -21.81 24.36 5.43
N VAL A 277 -22.78 24.90 4.68
CA VAL A 277 -23.90 25.69 5.20
C VAL A 277 -25.23 25.04 4.84
N THR A 278 -26.11 24.89 5.82
CA THR A 278 -27.48 24.45 5.62
C THR A 278 -28.36 25.68 5.35
N GLY A 279 -29.20 25.62 4.34
CA GLY A 279 -30.14 26.69 3.99
C GLY A 279 -31.39 26.73 4.86
N SER A 280 -32.13 27.84 4.76
CA SER A 280 -33.49 27.99 5.32
C SER A 280 -34.56 27.14 4.60
N ASP A 281 -34.19 26.53 3.47
CA ASP A 281 -34.93 25.48 2.76
C ASP A 281 -34.58 24.05 3.23
N GLY A 282 -33.57 23.90 4.10
CA GLY A 282 -33.11 22.60 4.62
C GLY A 282 -32.17 21.83 3.69
N LEU A 283 -31.57 22.49 2.68
CA LEU A 283 -30.58 21.90 1.79
C LEU A 283 -29.16 22.37 2.16
N ASP A 284 -28.18 21.47 2.06
CA ASP A 284 -26.78 21.81 2.29
C ASP A 284 -26.10 22.33 1.01
N SER A 285 -25.25 23.34 1.17
CA SER A 285 -24.29 23.82 0.19
C SER A 285 -22.90 23.82 0.82
N PHE A 286 -21.92 23.26 0.13
CA PHE A 286 -20.53 23.24 0.60
C PHE A 286 -19.56 23.76 -0.45
N ARG A 287 -18.41 24.23 0.02
CA ARG A 287 -17.19 24.39 -0.79
C ARG A 287 -15.95 24.05 0.02
N ASP A 288 -14.92 23.70 -0.72
CA ASP A 288 -13.59 23.40 -0.22
C ASP A 288 -12.62 24.48 -0.70
N VAL A 289 -11.57 24.73 0.09
CA VAL A 289 -10.37 25.44 -0.34
C VAL A 289 -9.15 24.64 0.08
N VAL A 290 -8.17 24.57 -0.80
CA VAL A 290 -6.89 23.90 -0.58
C VAL A 290 -5.81 24.96 -0.33
N VAL A 291 -4.88 24.66 0.55
CA VAL A 291 -3.75 25.54 0.90
C VAL A 291 -2.48 24.72 0.82
N ALA A 292 -1.64 25.04 -0.15
CA ALA A 292 -0.40 24.31 -0.40
C ALA A 292 0.69 24.72 0.60
N VAL A 293 1.27 23.74 1.28
CA VAL A 293 2.34 23.91 2.27
C VAL A 293 3.64 23.38 1.68
N GLN A 294 4.68 24.20 1.74
CA GLN A 294 6.04 23.85 1.37
C GLN A 294 6.84 23.56 2.66
N PRO A 295 7.59 22.45 2.78
CA PRO A 295 8.54 22.27 3.88
C PRO A 295 9.59 23.39 3.85
N MET A 296 10.08 23.83 5.02
CA MET A 296 11.13 24.85 5.09
C MET A 296 12.48 24.28 4.64
N ASP A 297 12.75 23.02 5.01
CA ASP A 297 13.92 22.26 4.60
C ASP A 297 13.47 20.97 3.88
N MET A 298 13.70 20.89 2.56
CA MET A 298 13.68 19.63 1.78
C MET A 298 14.93 18.78 2.06
N LEU A 299 15.32 18.70 3.33
CA LEU A 299 16.26 17.68 3.82
C LEU A 299 15.41 16.46 4.20
N PRO A 300 15.76 15.24 3.76
CA PRO A 300 15.15 14.06 4.35
C PRO A 300 15.55 14.03 5.83
N PHE A 301 14.62 14.42 6.71
CA PHE A 301 14.79 14.24 8.15
C PHE A 301 14.65 12.75 8.44
N LEU A 302 15.72 12.01 8.18
CA LEU A 302 15.91 10.65 8.64
C LEU A 302 15.97 10.73 10.17
N GLY A 303 14.80 10.55 10.79
CA GLY A 303 14.68 10.31 12.21
C GLY A 303 15.36 8.99 12.60
N GLN A 304 15.19 8.55 13.83
CA GLN A 304 15.67 7.22 14.20
C GLN A 304 14.85 6.17 13.43
N ASN A 305 15.52 5.42 12.52
CA ASN A 305 14.89 4.42 11.66
C ASN A 305 13.88 3.55 12.42
N VAL A 306 12.59 3.67 12.06
CA VAL A 306 11.52 2.90 12.67
C VAL A 306 11.51 1.50 12.07
N GLN A 307 12.03 0.53 12.82
CA GLN A 307 12.08 -0.86 12.39
C GLN A 307 10.80 -1.61 12.79
N ILE A 308 10.05 -2.08 11.80
CA ILE A 308 8.94 -3.03 11.99
C ILE A 308 9.50 -4.44 11.81
N GLY A 309 9.50 -5.25 12.87
CA GLY A 309 9.96 -6.64 12.81
C GLY A 309 11.44 -6.78 12.43
N GLY A 310 11.75 -7.76 11.59
CA GLY A 310 13.07 -8.02 11.02
C GLY A 310 13.77 -9.22 11.65
N SER A 311 14.52 -9.99 10.84
CA SER A 311 15.07 -11.29 11.22
C SER A 311 16.05 -11.24 12.41
N SER A 312 15.99 -12.26 13.26
CA SER A 312 17.12 -12.62 14.14
C SER A 312 18.09 -13.53 13.39
N THR A 313 19.37 -13.23 13.48
CA THR A 313 20.44 -13.79 12.63
C THR A 313 21.74 -14.04 13.37
N ALA A 314 21.91 -13.48 14.56
CA ALA A 314 23.08 -13.65 15.41
C ALA A 314 22.67 -13.81 16.87
N THR A 315 23.26 -14.79 17.57
CA THR A 315 23.13 -14.96 19.02
C THR A 315 24.47 -15.27 19.66
N ALA A 316 24.67 -14.76 20.87
CA ALA A 316 25.83 -15.04 21.71
C ALA A 316 25.43 -15.04 23.19
N LYS A 317 26.29 -15.56 24.06
CA LYS A 317 26.04 -15.60 25.51
C LYS A 317 27.21 -15.02 26.31
N PHE A 318 26.91 -14.50 27.50
CA PHE A 318 27.92 -14.02 28.44
C PHE A 318 27.44 -14.09 29.89
N THR A 319 28.34 -13.88 30.86
CA THR A 319 27.99 -13.83 32.29
C THR A 319 28.22 -12.44 32.86
N ALA A 320 27.16 -11.81 33.37
CA ALA A 320 27.20 -10.51 34.01
C ALA A 320 26.47 -10.56 35.36
N GLY A 321 27.08 -10.00 36.42
CA GLY A 321 26.53 -10.03 37.77
C GLY A 321 26.40 -11.42 38.41
N GLY A 322 26.95 -12.48 37.79
CA GLY A 322 26.75 -13.87 38.18
C GLY A 322 25.50 -14.54 37.58
N VAL A 323 24.88 -13.91 36.59
CA VAL A 323 23.76 -14.44 35.78
C VAL A 323 24.26 -14.60 34.34
N THR A 324 23.83 -15.66 33.66
CA THR A 324 24.06 -15.83 32.21
C THR A 324 23.02 -15.02 31.44
N TRP A 325 23.48 -14.26 30.45
CA TRP A 325 22.65 -13.44 29.56
C TRP A 325 22.83 -13.93 28.13
N ALA A 326 21.72 -13.97 27.40
CA ALA A 326 21.71 -14.09 25.95
C ALA A 326 21.76 -12.68 25.34
N LEU A 327 22.60 -12.52 24.34
CA LEU A 327 22.52 -11.48 23.32
C LEU A 327 21.94 -12.12 22.06
N PHE A 328 21.07 -11.38 21.39
CA PHE A 328 20.53 -11.73 20.08
C PHE A 328 20.17 -10.44 19.33
N ASN A 329 20.07 -10.48 18.00
CA ASN A 329 19.55 -9.35 17.24
C ASN A 329 18.10 -9.57 16.79
N VAL A 330 17.46 -8.47 16.42
CA VAL A 330 16.24 -8.42 15.60
C VAL A 330 16.50 -7.30 14.59
N GLY A 331 16.86 -7.64 13.36
CA GLY A 331 17.39 -6.70 12.38
C GLY A 331 18.61 -5.94 12.91
N SER A 332 18.47 -4.63 13.05
CA SER A 332 19.47 -3.70 13.62
C SER A 332 19.44 -3.57 15.15
N GLN A 333 18.41 -4.12 15.80
CA GLN A 333 18.25 -4.04 17.25
C GLN A 333 19.07 -5.13 17.93
N LEU A 334 20.14 -4.77 18.64
CA LEU A 334 20.85 -5.69 19.54
C LEU A 334 20.11 -5.76 20.88
N LYS A 335 19.65 -6.96 21.23
CA LYS A 335 18.82 -7.25 22.41
C LYS A 335 19.58 -8.12 23.42
N ALA A 336 19.36 -7.88 24.71
CA ALA A 336 19.91 -8.67 25.80
C ALA A 336 18.81 -9.08 26.80
N THR A 337 18.87 -10.31 27.30
CA THR A 337 17.88 -10.89 28.23
C THR A 337 18.53 -11.96 29.12
N PRO A 338 18.16 -12.11 30.41
CA PRO A 338 18.76 -13.12 31.27
C PRO A 338 18.23 -14.51 30.90
N VAL A 339 19.12 -15.51 30.82
CA VAL A 339 18.74 -16.89 30.47
C VAL A 339 18.05 -17.57 31.64
N GLY A 340 16.93 -18.24 31.37
CA GLY A 340 16.18 -19.02 32.37
C GLY A 340 14.87 -19.59 31.83
N MET A 341 14.24 -20.44 32.65
CA MET A 341 13.03 -21.21 32.30
C MET A 341 11.72 -20.38 32.18
N VAL A 342 11.83 -19.06 32.11
CA VAL A 342 10.73 -18.10 31.96
C VAL A 342 11.30 -16.87 31.24
N LYS A 343 10.56 -16.33 30.27
CA LYS A 343 10.91 -15.11 29.52
C LYS A 343 11.33 -13.95 30.45
N GLY A 344 12.60 -13.55 30.35
CA GLY A 344 13.18 -12.43 31.09
C GLY A 344 12.85 -11.05 30.50
N PRO A 345 13.16 -9.96 31.22
CA PRO A 345 13.09 -8.61 30.67
C PRO A 345 14.13 -8.42 29.55
N VAL A 346 13.70 -7.84 28.44
CA VAL A 346 14.55 -7.55 27.28
C VAL A 346 15.03 -6.09 27.33
N TYR A 347 16.32 -5.88 27.11
CA TYR A 347 16.96 -4.58 26.97
C TYR A 347 17.48 -4.45 25.53
N THR A 348 17.31 -3.30 24.90
CA THR A 348 17.61 -3.11 23.47
C THR A 348 18.51 -1.90 23.25
N VAL A 349 19.46 -2.01 22.32
CA VAL A 349 20.18 -0.88 21.70
C VAL A 349 20.09 -1.00 20.18
N VAL A 350 19.85 0.11 19.48
CA VAL A 350 19.69 0.12 18.02
C VAL A 350 21.02 0.46 17.35
N LEU A 351 21.51 -0.42 16.49
CA LEU A 351 22.74 -0.24 15.72
C LEU A 351 22.42 0.36 14.32
N PRO A 352 23.40 0.93 13.59
CA PRO A 352 23.13 1.56 12.30
C PRO A 352 23.00 0.58 11.12
N GLY A 353 23.10 -0.72 11.35
CA GLY A 353 22.97 -1.77 10.34
C GLY A 353 22.45 -3.07 10.95
N ALA A 354 22.02 -4.02 10.10
CA ALA A 354 21.61 -5.35 10.54
C ALA A 354 22.80 -6.15 11.09
N VAL A 355 22.56 -7.00 12.09
CA VAL A 355 23.62 -7.75 12.78
C VAL A 355 23.69 -9.19 12.27
N PHE A 356 24.84 -9.59 11.74
CA PHE A 356 25.07 -10.93 11.19
C PHE A 356 25.83 -11.85 12.15
N ASP A 357 26.62 -11.29 13.07
CA ASP A 357 27.40 -12.03 14.08
C ASP A 357 27.72 -11.16 15.31
N ILE A 358 27.99 -11.79 16.46
CA ILE A 358 28.25 -11.14 17.76
C ILE A 358 29.41 -11.86 18.49
N GLU A 359 30.61 -11.29 18.42
CA GLU A 359 31.78 -11.73 19.21
C GLU A 359 31.76 -11.10 20.61
N ILE A 360 32.07 -11.89 21.64
CA ILE A 360 32.01 -11.47 23.05
C ILE A 360 33.40 -11.47 23.67
N MET A 361 33.85 -10.31 24.12
CA MET A 361 35.15 -10.19 24.77
C MET A 361 35.11 -9.35 26.06
N SER A 362 36.15 -9.47 26.88
CA SER A 362 36.31 -8.65 28.09
C SER A 362 37.73 -8.10 28.20
N LEU A 363 37.84 -6.78 28.31
CA LEU A 363 39.11 -6.05 28.42
C LEU A 363 39.07 -5.10 29.63
N ASN A 364 40.11 -5.16 30.48
CA ASN A 364 40.27 -4.31 31.67
C ASN A 364 39.08 -4.33 32.66
N GLY A 365 38.22 -5.36 32.63
CA GLY A 365 37.02 -5.47 33.46
C GLY A 365 35.75 -4.87 32.87
N ILE A 366 35.79 -4.45 31.59
CA ILE A 366 34.63 -4.08 30.78
C ILE A 366 34.36 -5.23 29.81
N THR A 367 33.12 -5.68 29.71
CA THR A 367 32.66 -6.66 28.72
C THR A 367 32.03 -5.93 27.53
N TYR A 368 32.44 -6.33 26.33
CA TYR A 368 31.98 -5.77 25.07
C TYR A 368 31.34 -6.87 24.22
N ALA A 369 30.26 -6.52 23.55
CA ALA A 369 29.80 -7.22 22.35
C ALA A 369 30.33 -6.45 21.14
N ILE A 370 30.96 -7.17 20.21
CA ILE A 370 31.42 -6.64 18.93
C ILE A 370 30.53 -7.28 17.86
N ALA A 371 29.79 -6.46 17.12
CA ALA A 371 28.78 -6.90 16.18
C ALA A 371 29.22 -6.65 14.72
N ALA A 372 29.02 -7.66 13.87
CA ALA A 372 29.13 -7.55 12.42
C ALA A 372 27.89 -6.84 11.88
N ALA A 373 28.02 -5.56 11.49
CA ALA A 373 26.89 -4.67 11.20
C ALA A 373 26.65 -4.45 9.70
N GLY A 374 27.04 -5.40 8.83
CA GLY A 374 27.00 -5.26 7.38
C GLY A 374 27.88 -4.10 6.91
N ASN A 375 27.39 -3.29 5.98
CA ASN A 375 28.12 -2.15 5.40
C ASN A 375 28.44 -1.03 6.41
N ALA A 376 27.85 -1.05 7.62
CA ALA A 376 28.28 -0.18 8.72
C ALA A 376 29.59 -0.65 9.39
N GLY A 377 30.12 -1.80 8.99
CA GLY A 377 31.36 -2.40 9.46
C GLY A 377 31.24 -3.01 10.84
N VAL A 378 32.13 -2.60 11.75
CA VAL A 378 32.22 -3.14 13.12
C VAL A 378 31.55 -2.18 14.10
N ALA A 379 30.52 -2.67 14.80
CA ALA A 379 29.86 -1.94 15.88
C ALA A 379 30.27 -2.50 17.26
N VAL A 380 30.66 -1.64 18.19
CA VAL A 380 31.07 -2.02 19.55
C VAL A 380 30.03 -1.54 20.56
N VAL A 381 29.53 -2.46 21.39
CA VAL A 381 28.60 -2.17 22.48
C VAL A 381 29.22 -2.59 23.81
N ASN A 382 29.21 -1.70 24.80
CA ASN A 382 29.51 -2.06 26.19
C ASN A 382 28.28 -2.76 26.79
N VAL A 383 28.46 -4.00 27.24
CA VAL A 383 27.41 -4.87 27.81
C VAL A 383 27.68 -5.23 29.27
N THR A 384 28.67 -4.61 29.92
CA THR A 384 29.09 -4.88 31.31
C THR A 384 27.94 -4.77 32.32
N ASP A 385 27.02 -3.82 32.08
CA ASP A 385 25.68 -3.83 32.66
C ASP A 385 24.69 -4.08 31.50
N PRO A 386 24.11 -5.28 31.37
CA PRO A 386 23.20 -5.62 30.28
C PRO A 386 21.90 -4.80 30.30
N THR A 387 21.59 -4.16 31.43
CA THR A 387 20.40 -3.31 31.58
C THR A 387 20.63 -1.88 31.09
N LEU A 388 21.88 -1.51 30.82
CA LEU A 388 22.33 -0.17 30.41
C LEU A 388 23.34 -0.25 29.24
N MET A 389 23.06 -1.12 28.25
CA MET A 389 23.91 -1.27 27.06
C MET A 389 24.11 0.06 26.32
N SER A 390 25.35 0.33 25.87
CA SER A 390 25.69 1.57 25.17
C SER A 390 26.68 1.33 24.03
N ILE A 391 26.40 1.91 22.86
CA ILE A 391 27.37 1.96 21.74
C ILE A 391 28.62 2.73 22.19
N VAL A 392 29.79 2.18 21.88
CA VAL A 392 31.12 2.73 22.17
C VAL A 392 31.73 3.34 20.90
N SER A 393 31.58 2.62 19.78
CA SER A 393 32.02 3.02 18.45
C SER A 393 31.24 2.25 17.39
N VAL A 394 31.16 2.83 16.20
CA VAL A 394 30.87 2.11 14.96
C VAL A 394 31.93 2.57 13.96
N THR A 395 32.53 1.64 13.22
CA THR A 395 33.60 1.94 12.26
C THR A 395 33.42 1.11 11.00
N PRO A 396 33.19 1.75 9.83
CA PRO A 396 33.21 1.03 8.55
C PRO A 396 34.62 0.50 8.27
N VAL A 397 34.72 -0.49 7.38
CA VAL A 397 35.97 -1.14 6.97
C VAL A 397 36.14 -0.93 5.47
N ASN A 398 37.33 -0.55 5.01
CA ASN A 398 37.63 -0.43 3.59
C ASN A 398 38.15 -1.76 3.00
N TYR A 399 38.13 -1.87 1.67
CA TYR A 399 38.90 -2.87 0.93
C TYR A 399 39.40 -2.31 -0.40
N TYR A 400 40.49 -2.89 -0.93
CA TYR A 400 41.02 -2.58 -2.25
C TYR A 400 41.73 -3.79 -2.86
N GLN A 401 41.26 -4.26 -4.02
CA GLN A 401 41.93 -5.31 -4.79
C GLN A 401 41.98 -4.94 -6.27
N THR A 402 43.17 -5.05 -6.89
CA THR A 402 43.39 -4.79 -8.33
C THR A 402 44.00 -6.01 -9.03
N GLY A 403 44.05 -5.99 -10.36
CA GLY A 403 44.53 -7.13 -11.16
C GLY A 403 43.46 -8.18 -11.47
N ILE A 404 42.20 -7.94 -11.11
CA ILE A 404 41.11 -8.90 -11.24
C ILE A 404 40.83 -9.19 -12.73
N THR A 405 40.66 -10.46 -13.05
CA THR A 405 40.35 -10.94 -14.41
C THR A 405 39.12 -11.83 -14.36
N PHE A 406 38.13 -11.54 -15.20
CA PHE A 406 36.85 -12.26 -15.25
C PHE A 406 36.28 -12.24 -16.68
N THR A 407 35.22 -13.01 -16.94
CA THR A 407 34.49 -12.98 -18.21
C THR A 407 33.04 -12.53 -18.02
N ASP A 408 32.56 -11.64 -18.89
CA ASP A 408 31.16 -11.17 -18.88
C ASP A 408 30.17 -12.18 -19.50
N THR A 409 28.87 -11.91 -19.35
CA THR A 409 27.78 -12.66 -19.99
C THR A 409 27.88 -12.76 -21.51
N GLY A 410 28.54 -11.81 -22.17
CA GLY A 410 28.80 -11.80 -23.61
C GLY A 410 29.90 -12.77 -24.04
N GLY A 411 30.79 -13.13 -23.12
CA GLY A 411 31.99 -13.96 -23.34
C GLY A 411 33.28 -13.14 -23.51
N THR A 412 33.29 -11.86 -23.16
CA THR A 412 34.46 -10.98 -23.19
C THR A 412 35.28 -11.15 -21.91
N ILE A 413 36.59 -11.36 -22.03
CA ILE A 413 37.49 -11.39 -20.87
C ILE A 413 37.94 -9.96 -20.55
N TRP A 414 37.63 -9.50 -19.34
CA TRP A 414 38.06 -8.23 -18.77
C TRP A 414 39.31 -8.46 -17.90
N TYR A 415 40.35 -7.64 -18.09
CA TYR A 415 41.66 -7.82 -17.44
C TYR A 415 42.08 -6.60 -16.62
N ASN A 416 42.74 -6.84 -15.47
CA ASN A 416 43.26 -5.80 -14.57
C ASN A 416 42.18 -4.88 -13.97
N ASN A 417 40.98 -5.42 -13.75
CA ASN A 417 39.91 -4.72 -13.05
C ASN A 417 40.30 -4.47 -11.58
N THR A 418 39.58 -3.56 -10.94
CA THR A 418 39.78 -3.17 -9.54
C THR A 418 38.42 -3.13 -8.84
N ILE A 419 38.34 -3.73 -7.66
CA ILE A 419 37.23 -3.55 -6.71
C ILE A 419 37.74 -2.78 -5.50
N MET A 420 36.91 -1.88 -4.97
CA MET A 420 37.20 -1.12 -3.76
C MET A 420 35.91 -0.58 -3.16
N SER A 421 35.91 -0.38 -1.84
CA SER A 421 34.85 0.32 -1.11
C SER A 421 35.42 0.88 0.20
N ASP A 422 34.77 1.90 0.76
CA ASP A 422 34.98 2.37 2.13
C ASP A 422 34.02 1.70 3.15
N THR A 423 33.08 0.88 2.67
CA THR A 423 31.94 0.33 3.42
C THR A 423 31.74 -1.17 3.14
N ALA A 424 32.72 -1.97 3.57
CA ALA A 424 32.71 -3.43 3.50
C ALA A 424 31.45 -4.08 4.14
N PRO A 425 30.81 -5.06 3.48
CA PRO A 425 29.76 -5.89 4.07
C PRO A 425 30.36 -6.88 5.10
N VAL A 426 30.49 -6.42 6.34
CA VAL A 426 31.00 -7.24 7.46
C VAL A 426 29.91 -8.19 7.96
N VAL A 427 30.16 -9.50 7.84
CA VAL A 427 29.17 -10.57 8.13
C VAL A 427 29.54 -11.50 9.28
N ALA A 428 30.83 -11.70 9.58
CA ALA A 428 31.27 -12.53 10.70
C ALA A 428 32.57 -12.03 11.36
N LEU A 429 32.80 -12.44 12.61
CA LEU A 429 33.90 -12.01 13.45
C LEU A 429 34.55 -13.22 14.14
N ALA A 430 35.81 -13.05 14.57
CA ALA A 430 36.44 -13.95 15.54
C ALA A 430 37.56 -13.23 16.29
N THR A 431 37.94 -13.71 17.48
CA THR A 431 39.12 -13.21 18.20
C THR A 431 40.06 -14.29 18.74
N ASP A 432 41.36 -13.97 18.80
CA ASP A 432 42.36 -14.71 19.59
C ASP A 432 42.61 -14.08 20.99
N GLY A 433 41.83 -13.04 21.35
CA GLY A 433 42.00 -12.24 22.56
C GLY A 433 43.02 -11.09 22.43
N VAL A 434 43.66 -10.91 21.27
CA VAL A 434 44.62 -9.83 20.97
C VAL A 434 44.23 -9.07 19.69
N ASN A 435 43.70 -9.80 18.71
CA ASN A 435 43.30 -9.35 17.37
C ASN A 435 41.81 -9.62 17.16
N LEU A 436 41.17 -8.79 16.34
CA LEU A 436 39.88 -9.08 15.72
C LEU A 436 40.15 -9.54 14.28
N TYR A 437 39.50 -10.64 13.90
CA TYR A 437 39.37 -11.10 12.52
C TYR A 437 37.96 -10.74 12.04
N ILE A 438 37.87 -10.25 10.81
CA ILE A 438 36.64 -9.68 10.25
C ILE A 438 36.42 -10.32 8.88
N ALA A 439 35.26 -10.97 8.69
CA ALA A 439 34.82 -11.48 7.41
C ALA A 439 34.07 -10.38 6.65
N ASP A 440 34.66 -9.95 5.55
CA ASP A 440 34.14 -9.00 4.57
C ASP A 440 33.70 -9.81 3.35
N PHE A 441 32.40 -9.89 3.13
CA PHE A 441 31.83 -10.74 2.07
C PHE A 441 32.26 -10.29 0.65
N ALA A 442 32.64 -9.03 0.46
CA ALA A 442 33.04 -8.47 -0.84
C ALA A 442 34.56 -8.47 -1.08
N PHE A 443 35.35 -9.07 -0.19
CA PHE A 443 36.81 -9.14 -0.33
C PHE A 443 37.44 -10.40 0.28
N GLY A 444 37.15 -10.71 1.55
CA GLY A 444 37.83 -11.77 2.29
C GLY A 444 38.00 -11.47 3.77
N ILE A 445 39.19 -11.72 4.31
CA ILE A 445 39.43 -11.70 5.76
C ILE A 445 40.40 -10.59 6.14
N HIS A 446 39.92 -9.63 6.93
CA HIS A 446 40.73 -8.58 7.54
C HIS A 446 41.18 -8.97 8.95
N ARG A 447 42.32 -8.43 9.39
CA ARG A 447 42.83 -8.53 10.77
C ARG A 447 43.26 -7.17 11.28
N THR A 448 42.80 -6.82 12.48
CA THR A 448 43.23 -5.62 13.20
C THR A 448 43.50 -5.94 14.67
N ALA A 449 44.45 -5.27 15.32
CA ALA A 449 44.63 -5.41 16.77
C ALA A 449 43.37 -4.92 17.52
N LEU A 450 42.92 -5.60 18.58
CA LEU A 450 41.78 -5.15 19.39
C LEU A 450 41.99 -3.76 20.01
N ALA A 451 43.25 -3.35 20.20
CA ALA A 451 43.61 -2.00 20.62
C ALA A 451 43.23 -0.91 19.60
N ASN A 452 43.06 -1.26 18.32
CA ASN A 452 42.54 -0.37 17.28
C ASN A 452 41.00 -0.29 17.29
N VAL A 453 40.31 -1.31 17.83
CA VAL A 453 38.84 -1.38 17.85
C VAL A 453 38.27 -0.77 19.13
N ILE A 454 38.82 -1.17 20.28
CA ILE A 454 38.34 -0.79 21.62
C ILE A 454 39.44 -0.09 22.45
N GLY A 455 40.27 0.72 21.80
CA GLY A 455 41.31 1.51 22.44
C GLY A 455 40.77 2.51 23.46
N VAL A 456 41.58 2.84 24.48
CA VAL A 456 41.22 3.80 25.55
C VAL A 456 40.96 5.24 25.07
N SER A 457 41.24 5.52 23.79
CA SER A 457 41.01 6.80 23.11
C SER A 457 39.86 6.74 22.10
N GLY A 458 39.11 5.64 22.05
CA GLY A 458 38.26 5.27 20.91
C GLY A 458 39.03 4.42 19.88
N PRO A 459 38.39 4.10 18.74
CA PRO A 459 39.02 3.34 17.68
C PRO A 459 40.15 4.12 16.98
N VAL A 460 41.06 3.38 16.36
CA VAL A 460 42.13 3.92 15.50
C VAL A 460 41.65 3.82 14.05
N LEU A 461 41.58 4.97 13.38
CA LEU A 461 41.05 5.09 12.03
C LEU A 461 42.17 5.36 11.01
N GLU A 462 41.87 5.05 9.75
CA GLU A 462 42.69 5.35 8.58
C GLU A 462 42.47 6.81 8.11
N ALA A 463 43.08 7.20 6.99
CA ALA A 463 43.01 8.58 6.48
C ALA A 463 41.66 8.94 5.81
N ASP A 464 40.88 7.92 5.43
CA ASP A 464 39.51 8.04 4.89
C ASP A 464 38.45 8.08 6.01
N GLY A 465 38.76 7.58 7.21
CA GLY A 465 37.85 7.47 8.35
C GLY A 465 37.39 6.05 8.68
N THR A 466 37.82 5.05 7.90
CA THR A 466 37.54 3.63 8.16
C THR A 466 38.41 3.05 9.28
N LEU A 467 38.06 1.86 9.78
CA LEU A 467 38.80 1.15 10.81
C LEU A 467 40.20 0.76 10.31
N LYS A 468 41.24 1.09 11.09
CA LYS A 468 42.59 0.67 10.77
C LYS A 468 42.71 -0.86 10.68
N ILE A 469 43.21 -1.35 9.54
CA ILE A 469 43.58 -2.76 9.32
C ILE A 469 45.09 -2.95 9.53
N ASP A 470 45.52 -4.14 9.96
CA ASP A 470 46.93 -4.49 10.23
C ASP A 470 47.46 -5.63 9.34
N ALA A 471 46.57 -6.44 8.76
CA ALA A 471 46.82 -7.29 7.59
C ALA A 471 45.46 -7.76 7.04
N GLU A 472 45.46 -8.20 5.79
CA GLU A 472 44.26 -8.62 5.07
C GLU A 472 44.59 -9.82 4.16
N ALA A 473 43.57 -10.55 3.73
CA ALA A 473 43.66 -11.55 2.67
C ALA A 473 42.38 -11.54 1.83
N CYS A 474 42.52 -11.18 0.55
CA CYS A 474 41.47 -11.39 -0.42
C CYS A 474 41.26 -12.90 -0.62
N THR A 475 40.01 -13.36 -0.50
CA THR A 475 39.61 -14.76 -0.71
C THR A 475 38.74 -14.95 -1.95
N LEU A 476 38.42 -13.86 -2.66
CA LEU A 476 37.60 -13.92 -3.85
C LEU A 476 38.29 -14.56 -5.05
N GLN A 477 37.59 -15.50 -5.68
CA GLN A 477 37.89 -15.98 -7.02
C GLN A 477 36.83 -15.43 -7.99
N PHE A 478 37.29 -14.83 -9.10
CA PHE A 478 36.42 -14.44 -10.20
C PHE A 478 36.53 -15.43 -11.36
N ALA A 479 35.37 -15.85 -11.88
CA ALA A 479 35.25 -16.57 -13.13
C ALA A 479 34.32 -15.78 -14.06
N GLY A 480 33.08 -15.58 -13.62
CA GLY A 480 32.15 -14.59 -14.15
C GLY A 480 32.27 -13.23 -13.44
N GLU A 481 31.33 -12.33 -13.72
CA GLU A 481 31.19 -11.02 -13.05
C GLU A 481 31.01 -11.15 -11.52
N ASN A 482 30.25 -12.16 -11.09
CA ASN A 482 30.07 -12.48 -9.67
C ASN A 482 31.22 -13.36 -9.16
N PRO A 483 31.87 -13.01 -8.03
CA PRO A 483 32.93 -13.82 -7.43
C PRO A 483 32.38 -14.91 -6.49
N TRP A 484 33.18 -15.94 -6.29
CA TRP A 484 33.05 -16.90 -5.19
C TRP A 484 34.09 -16.60 -4.10
N GLY A 485 33.89 -17.11 -2.88
CA GLY A 485 34.91 -17.04 -1.83
C GLY A 485 34.71 -16.00 -0.75
N GLY A 486 33.65 -15.17 -0.83
CA GLY A 486 33.27 -14.25 0.23
C GLY A 486 32.98 -15.01 1.53
N PRO A 487 33.70 -14.74 2.64
CA PRO A 487 33.52 -15.47 3.88
C PRO A 487 32.17 -15.13 4.53
N LEU A 488 31.49 -16.16 5.05
CA LEU A 488 30.20 -16.07 5.75
C LEU A 488 30.33 -16.37 7.25
N SER A 489 31.39 -17.06 7.67
CA SER A 489 31.63 -17.46 9.06
C SER A 489 33.13 -17.50 9.37
N LEU A 490 33.48 -17.26 10.64
CA LEU A 490 34.85 -17.36 11.16
C LEU A 490 34.88 -18.16 12.46
N LYS A 491 35.83 -19.09 12.57
CA LYS A 491 36.07 -19.86 13.80
C LYS A 491 37.55 -19.87 14.14
N TYR A 492 37.92 -19.25 15.26
CA TYR A 492 39.27 -19.39 15.81
C TYR A 492 39.38 -20.70 16.61
N PHE A 493 40.24 -21.62 16.16
CA PHE A 493 40.48 -22.89 16.84
C PHE A 493 41.95 -23.29 16.76
N GLY A 494 42.53 -23.74 17.87
CA GLY A 494 43.89 -24.32 17.92
C GLY A 494 45.04 -23.42 17.43
N GLY A 495 44.85 -22.10 17.31
CA GLY A 495 45.83 -21.17 16.74
C GLY A 495 45.70 -20.95 15.23
N ARG A 496 44.64 -21.46 14.60
CA ARG A 496 44.26 -21.21 13.20
C ARG A 496 42.87 -20.57 13.13
N LEU A 497 42.62 -19.88 12.02
CA LEU A 497 41.31 -19.32 11.68
C LEU A 497 40.69 -20.20 10.59
N PHE A 498 39.56 -20.82 10.90
CA PHE A 498 38.74 -21.56 9.94
C PHE A 498 37.64 -20.63 9.43
N ALA A 499 37.26 -20.74 8.16
CA ALA A 499 36.26 -19.87 7.54
C ALA A 499 35.38 -20.61 6.54
N GLY A 500 34.07 -20.41 6.59
CA GLY A 500 33.14 -20.79 5.52
C GLY A 500 33.24 -19.76 4.38
N LEU A 501 33.87 -20.13 3.28
CA LEU A 501 34.14 -19.27 2.12
C LEU A 501 33.03 -19.37 1.04
N ASN A 502 31.76 -19.47 1.46
CA ASN A 502 30.61 -19.58 0.56
C ASN A 502 30.85 -20.74 -0.45
N ALA A 503 30.73 -20.49 -1.76
CA ALA A 503 30.96 -21.44 -2.85
C ALA A 503 32.38 -22.05 -2.92
N LEU A 504 33.38 -21.54 -2.19
CA LEU A 504 34.73 -22.13 -2.11
C LEU A 504 34.92 -23.10 -0.93
N GLY A 505 33.87 -23.41 -0.16
CA GLY A 505 33.92 -24.38 0.93
C GLY A 505 34.67 -23.88 2.17
N LEU A 506 35.44 -24.74 2.82
CA LEU A 506 36.20 -24.43 4.03
C LEU A 506 37.60 -23.89 3.70
N GLY A 507 37.95 -22.71 4.21
CA GLY A 507 39.33 -22.22 4.30
C GLY A 507 39.94 -22.36 5.69
N ILE A 508 41.26 -22.63 5.76
CA ILE A 508 42.04 -22.62 7.01
C ILE A 508 43.22 -21.66 6.83
N PHE A 509 43.36 -20.66 7.69
CA PHE A 509 44.33 -19.57 7.58
C PHE A 509 45.31 -19.52 8.76
N ASP A 510 46.55 -19.11 8.49
CA ASP A 510 47.53 -18.73 9.51
C ASP A 510 47.25 -17.28 9.97
N PRO A 511 46.81 -17.04 11.22
CA PRO A 511 46.37 -15.71 11.65
C PRO A 511 47.52 -14.70 11.83
N ALA A 512 48.79 -15.14 11.77
CA ALA A 512 49.95 -14.28 11.81
C ALA A 512 50.36 -13.77 10.42
N THR A 513 50.22 -14.60 9.37
CA THR A 513 50.60 -14.24 7.99
C THR A 513 49.42 -13.92 7.07
N MET A 514 48.18 -14.19 7.50
CA MET A 514 46.94 -14.17 6.71
C MET A 514 46.95 -15.12 5.50
N GLN A 515 47.93 -16.00 5.36
CA GLN A 515 47.97 -16.97 4.27
C GLN A 515 47.02 -18.13 4.54
N GLN A 516 46.30 -18.59 3.51
CA GLN A 516 45.60 -19.86 3.57
C GLN A 516 46.60 -21.02 3.61
N VAL A 517 46.41 -21.92 4.57
CA VAL A 517 47.27 -23.08 4.84
C VAL A 517 46.56 -24.41 4.64
N GLY A 518 45.23 -24.41 4.50
CA GLY A 518 44.46 -25.60 4.14
C GLY A 518 43.06 -25.29 3.61
N ARG A 519 42.40 -26.31 3.07
CA ARG A 519 40.98 -26.22 2.63
C ARG A 519 40.25 -27.57 2.56
N TYR A 520 38.93 -27.46 2.38
CA TYR A 520 38.07 -28.46 1.72
C TYR A 520 37.05 -27.75 0.82
N ASN A 521 36.65 -28.35 -0.31
CA ASN A 521 35.47 -27.90 -1.06
C ASN A 521 34.81 -29.11 -1.74
N LEU A 522 33.55 -29.36 -1.36
CA LEU A 522 32.74 -30.52 -1.76
C LEU A 522 32.56 -30.61 -3.29
N TYR A 523 32.34 -29.50 -3.99
CA TYR A 523 32.19 -29.48 -5.45
C TYR A 523 33.48 -29.88 -6.20
N THR A 524 34.64 -29.67 -5.58
CA THR A 524 35.95 -30.02 -6.17
C THR A 524 36.50 -31.37 -5.69
N ASP A 525 35.75 -32.11 -4.87
CA ASP A 525 36.20 -33.38 -4.29
C ASP A 525 35.92 -34.57 -5.22
N GLU A 526 36.67 -34.66 -6.31
CA GLU A 526 36.55 -35.73 -7.33
C GLU A 526 36.81 -37.16 -6.80
N ALA A 527 37.14 -37.33 -5.52
CA ALA A 527 37.15 -38.63 -4.86
C ALA A 527 35.74 -39.12 -4.47
N ARG A 528 34.78 -38.19 -4.32
CA ARG A 528 33.35 -38.44 -4.17
C ARG A 528 32.78 -38.91 -5.52
N LEU A 529 31.97 -39.97 -5.51
CA LEU A 529 31.38 -40.52 -6.75
C LEU A 529 29.90 -40.14 -6.94
N GLU A 530 29.28 -39.57 -5.90
CA GLU A 530 27.83 -39.47 -5.74
C GLU A 530 27.45 -38.00 -5.44
N ASP A 531 27.78 -37.11 -6.37
CA ASP A 531 27.48 -35.67 -6.29
C ASP A 531 26.07 -35.32 -6.79
N TYR A 532 25.54 -34.15 -6.42
CA TYR A 532 24.22 -33.66 -6.88
C TYR A 532 24.14 -33.51 -8.40
N PHE A 533 25.25 -33.24 -9.09
CA PHE A 533 25.33 -33.26 -10.56
C PHE A 533 25.67 -34.63 -11.16
N GLY A 534 25.63 -35.70 -10.36
CA GLY A 534 26.11 -37.03 -10.74
C GLY A 534 27.65 -37.09 -10.77
N PRO A 535 28.27 -38.06 -11.47
CA PRO A 535 29.73 -38.26 -11.44
C PRO A 535 30.51 -37.25 -12.31
N MET A 536 30.32 -35.95 -12.07
CA MET A 536 30.99 -34.85 -12.78
C MET A 536 32.35 -34.52 -12.14
N ALA A 537 33.41 -35.22 -12.57
CA ALA A 537 34.77 -34.78 -12.28
C ALA A 537 35.04 -33.45 -13.02
N VAL A 538 35.19 -32.35 -12.26
CA VAL A 538 35.36 -30.98 -12.79
C VAL A 538 36.56 -30.90 -13.75
N THR A 539 37.69 -31.52 -13.41
CA THR A 539 38.91 -31.57 -14.23
C THR A 539 38.74 -32.32 -15.56
N ALA A 540 37.73 -33.20 -15.65
CA ALA A 540 37.36 -33.91 -16.87
C ALA A 540 36.22 -33.24 -17.65
N SER A 541 35.60 -32.20 -17.07
CA SER A 541 34.39 -31.54 -17.59
C SER A 541 34.66 -30.16 -18.18
N VAL A 542 35.71 -29.47 -17.71
CA VAL A 542 36.16 -28.17 -18.27
C VAL A 542 36.89 -28.32 -19.61
N GLY A 543 36.98 -27.20 -20.34
CA GLY A 543 37.85 -27.06 -21.50
C GLY A 543 39.34 -26.98 -21.13
N SER A 544 40.18 -26.96 -22.17
CA SER A 544 41.63 -26.81 -22.04
C SER A 544 42.22 -26.02 -23.21
N ASP A 545 43.34 -25.33 -22.97
CA ASP A 545 44.09 -24.60 -23.98
C ASP A 545 44.64 -25.57 -25.04
N PRO A 546 44.28 -25.45 -26.34
CA PRO A 546 44.68 -26.41 -27.37
C PRO A 546 46.18 -26.46 -27.71
N ALA A 547 47.01 -25.55 -27.18
CA ALA A 547 48.45 -25.45 -27.45
C ALA A 547 49.31 -25.92 -26.26
N THR A 548 48.85 -25.73 -25.02
CA THR A 548 49.56 -26.15 -23.80
C THR A 548 48.97 -27.42 -23.18
N GLY A 549 47.67 -27.68 -23.36
CA GLY A 549 46.92 -28.71 -22.64
C GLY A 549 46.54 -28.32 -21.20
N ASP A 550 46.69 -27.04 -20.86
CA ASP A 550 46.33 -26.48 -19.55
C ASP A 550 44.80 -26.41 -19.39
N LEU A 551 44.28 -26.77 -18.21
CA LEU A 551 42.83 -26.79 -17.95
C LEU A 551 42.30 -25.38 -17.66
N TYR A 552 41.03 -25.13 -17.97
CA TYR A 552 40.35 -23.87 -17.64
C TYR A 552 39.86 -23.84 -16.18
N LEU A 553 40.82 -24.01 -15.25
CA LEU A 553 40.63 -23.97 -13.81
C LEU A 553 41.55 -22.93 -13.17
N ASP A 554 41.15 -22.43 -12.00
CA ASP A 554 42.08 -21.75 -11.11
C ASP A 554 43.02 -22.78 -10.45
N ASP A 555 44.33 -22.61 -10.67
CA ASP A 555 45.42 -23.46 -10.17
C ASP A 555 45.38 -23.67 -8.64
N PHE A 556 44.85 -22.69 -7.89
CA PHE A 556 44.75 -22.77 -6.45
C PHE A 556 43.46 -23.47 -6.02
N THR A 557 42.28 -22.98 -6.38
CA THR A 557 40.97 -23.48 -5.90
C THR A 557 40.51 -24.76 -6.57
N GLY A 558 40.90 -25.01 -7.83
CA GLY A 558 40.41 -26.13 -8.64
C GLY A 558 38.98 -25.91 -9.18
N MET A 559 38.40 -24.73 -9.00
CA MET A 559 37.12 -24.34 -9.61
C MET A 559 37.33 -23.87 -11.06
N PRO A 560 36.29 -23.86 -11.91
CA PRO A 560 36.32 -23.19 -13.22
C PRO A 560 36.82 -21.75 -13.15
N ASP A 561 37.55 -21.30 -14.17
CA ASP A 561 38.02 -19.91 -14.27
C ASP A 561 37.36 -19.12 -15.42
N TYR A 562 37.78 -17.87 -15.60
CA TYR A 562 37.29 -16.97 -16.65
C TYR A 562 37.44 -17.54 -18.08
N ARG A 563 38.40 -18.45 -18.33
CA ARG A 563 38.57 -19.13 -19.62
C ARG A 563 37.47 -20.16 -19.84
N GLN A 564 37.03 -20.86 -18.79
CA GLN A 564 35.91 -21.78 -18.86
C GLN A 564 34.61 -21.03 -19.13
N VAL A 565 34.38 -19.90 -18.45
CA VAL A 565 33.24 -19.01 -18.73
C VAL A 565 33.22 -18.62 -20.20
N GLN A 566 34.32 -18.10 -20.74
CA GLN A 566 34.40 -17.74 -22.16
C GLN A 566 34.15 -18.95 -23.08
N TYR A 567 34.66 -20.13 -22.73
CA TYR A 567 34.46 -21.35 -23.51
C TYR A 567 32.98 -21.77 -23.53
N GLU A 568 32.30 -21.79 -22.39
CA GLU A 568 30.88 -22.12 -22.31
C GLU A 568 30.02 -21.09 -23.07
N VAL A 569 30.27 -19.79 -22.87
CA VAL A 569 29.54 -18.71 -23.56
C VAL A 569 29.73 -18.76 -25.08
N LEU A 570 30.98 -18.86 -25.56
CA LEU A 570 31.30 -18.69 -26.99
C LEU A 570 31.20 -19.98 -27.80
N VAL A 571 31.50 -21.13 -27.19
CA VAL A 571 31.55 -22.42 -27.90
C VAL A 571 30.27 -23.21 -27.70
N ILE A 572 29.88 -23.48 -26.44
CA ILE A 572 28.79 -24.40 -26.14
C ILE A 572 27.43 -23.71 -26.34
N MET A 573 27.14 -22.62 -25.62
CA MET A 573 25.80 -22.04 -25.61
C MET A 573 25.44 -21.31 -26.91
N LYS A 574 26.43 -20.78 -27.63
CA LYS A 574 26.26 -20.25 -29.01
C LYS A 574 26.25 -21.36 -30.09
N GLY A 575 26.23 -22.64 -29.69
CA GLY A 575 26.03 -23.78 -30.57
C GLY A 575 27.14 -24.03 -31.60
N THR A 576 28.37 -23.54 -31.35
CA THR A 576 29.50 -23.69 -32.28
C THR A 576 30.38 -24.91 -31.95
N GLY A 577 30.20 -25.52 -30.77
CA GLY A 577 30.77 -26.80 -30.37
C GLY A 577 29.85 -27.57 -29.40
N SER A 578 30.43 -28.47 -28.60
CA SER A 578 29.71 -29.33 -27.65
C SER A 578 30.62 -29.73 -26.49
N GLY A 579 30.11 -29.64 -25.25
CA GLY A 579 30.81 -30.03 -24.02
C GLY A 579 29.82 -30.06 -22.84
N LEU A 580 30.34 -30.21 -21.62
CA LEU A 580 29.60 -29.96 -20.39
C LEU A 580 29.73 -28.48 -19.99
N THR A 581 28.87 -28.00 -19.10
CA THR A 581 28.81 -26.60 -18.65
C THR A 581 29.06 -26.45 -17.15
N PRO A 582 30.17 -27.01 -16.59
CA PRO A 582 30.40 -27.01 -15.14
C PRO A 582 30.35 -25.63 -14.47
N TRP A 583 30.75 -24.55 -15.16
CA TRP A 583 30.59 -23.20 -14.62
C TRP A 583 29.11 -22.78 -14.57
N ALA A 584 28.37 -22.87 -15.68
CA ALA A 584 27.00 -22.41 -15.70
C ALA A 584 26.04 -23.30 -14.90
N ASP A 585 26.30 -24.61 -14.84
CA ASP A 585 25.53 -25.56 -14.04
C ASP A 585 25.72 -25.23 -12.53
N PHE A 586 26.96 -24.92 -12.13
CA PHE A 586 27.27 -24.43 -10.78
C PHE A 586 26.63 -23.06 -10.48
N GLU A 587 26.72 -22.09 -11.40
CA GLU A 587 26.16 -20.74 -11.19
C GLU A 587 24.63 -20.73 -11.06
N ARG A 588 23.93 -21.59 -11.81
CA ARG A 588 22.46 -21.60 -11.84
C ARG A 588 21.85 -22.20 -10.59
N THR A 589 22.36 -23.35 -10.15
CA THR A 589 21.77 -24.14 -9.05
C THR A 589 22.81 -24.66 -8.07
N GLY A 590 23.97 -25.09 -8.55
CA GLY A 590 24.98 -25.78 -7.73
C GLY A 590 25.51 -24.97 -6.56
N LYS A 591 25.79 -23.68 -6.74
CA LYS A 591 26.38 -22.83 -5.69
C LYS A 591 25.55 -22.79 -4.41
N TRP A 592 24.22 -22.90 -4.49
CA TRP A 592 23.31 -22.96 -3.33
C TRP A 592 23.36 -24.30 -2.58
N TYR A 593 23.91 -25.35 -3.18
CA TYR A 593 24.17 -26.64 -2.54
C TYR A 593 25.50 -26.63 -1.78
N TYR A 594 26.59 -26.20 -2.43
CA TYR A 594 27.96 -26.21 -1.86
C TYR A 594 28.34 -24.95 -1.06
N LYS A 595 27.44 -23.96 -0.94
CA LYS A 595 27.64 -22.74 -0.14
C LYS A 595 27.88 -23.10 1.33
N ALA A 596 29.13 -23.06 1.77
CA ALA A 596 29.50 -23.18 3.17
C ALA A 596 29.07 -21.92 3.94
N GLN A 597 28.02 -22.03 4.75
CA GLN A 597 27.52 -20.97 5.63
C GLN A 597 28.36 -20.88 6.90
N ASP A 598 28.44 -21.97 7.67
CA ASP A 598 29.06 -22.01 9.01
C ASP A 598 30.10 -23.15 9.14
N VAL A 599 31.02 -23.03 10.10
CA VAL A 599 31.99 -24.07 10.45
C VAL A 599 32.31 -24.11 11.95
N ASP A 600 32.25 -25.30 12.53
CA ASP A 600 32.78 -25.55 13.88
C ASP A 600 33.80 -26.71 13.88
N VAL A 601 34.68 -26.73 14.87
CA VAL A 601 35.87 -27.60 14.89
C VAL A 601 36.07 -28.22 16.28
N ALA A 602 36.28 -29.53 16.34
CA ALA A 602 36.54 -30.24 17.60
C ALA A 602 37.67 -31.25 17.52
N GLN A 603 38.35 -31.46 18.65
CA GLN A 603 39.27 -32.56 18.87
C GLN A 603 38.50 -33.84 19.24
N GLN A 604 38.30 -34.73 18.28
CA GLN A 604 37.65 -36.03 18.47
C GLN A 604 38.70 -37.11 18.73
N GLY A 605 39.11 -37.23 19.99
CA GLY A 605 40.14 -38.18 20.42
C GLY A 605 41.49 -37.86 19.78
N SER A 606 41.95 -38.71 18.85
CA SER A 606 43.18 -38.50 18.10
C SER A 606 43.01 -37.72 16.80
N ARG A 607 41.78 -37.43 16.38
CA ARG A 607 41.48 -36.64 15.17
C ARG A 607 41.10 -35.21 15.55
N THR A 608 41.35 -34.26 14.67
CA THR A 608 40.66 -32.96 14.67
C THR A 608 39.70 -32.97 13.50
N ILE A 609 38.41 -32.74 13.74
CA ILE A 609 37.37 -32.75 12.70
C ILE A 609 36.76 -31.35 12.62
N ALA A 610 36.62 -30.84 11.39
CA ALA A 610 35.82 -29.67 11.08
C ALA A 610 34.48 -30.11 10.49
N TYR A 611 33.41 -29.44 10.88
CA TYR A 611 32.03 -29.70 10.45
C TYR A 611 31.52 -28.45 9.76
N ILE A 612 31.14 -28.59 8.50
CA ILE A 612 30.82 -27.50 7.58
C ILE A 612 29.32 -27.56 7.31
N ALA A 613 28.59 -26.51 7.70
CA ALA A 613 27.21 -26.30 7.28
C ALA A 613 27.21 -25.81 5.83
N ASN A 614 27.02 -26.72 4.88
CA ASN A 614 26.71 -26.35 3.50
C ASN A 614 25.19 -26.17 3.41
N SER A 615 24.73 -25.17 2.66
CA SER A 615 23.32 -24.73 2.66
C SER A 615 22.35 -25.85 2.24
N LEU A 616 22.05 -26.03 0.95
CA LEU A 616 21.18 -27.14 0.52
C LEU A 616 21.93 -28.50 0.52
N GLY A 617 23.26 -28.49 0.60
CA GLY A 617 24.08 -29.70 0.72
C GLY A 617 24.20 -30.27 2.14
N GLY A 618 23.68 -29.59 3.17
CA GLY A 618 23.73 -30.10 4.55
C GLY A 618 25.13 -30.17 5.17
N LEU A 619 25.25 -30.96 6.23
CA LEU A 619 26.44 -31.00 7.08
C LEU A 619 27.51 -31.95 6.53
N THR A 620 28.69 -31.42 6.17
CA THR A 620 29.86 -32.23 5.78
C THR A 620 30.92 -32.21 6.88
N ALA A 621 31.46 -33.38 7.22
CA ALA A 621 32.56 -33.56 8.17
C ALA A 621 33.87 -33.89 7.46
N VAL A 622 34.98 -33.25 7.86
CA VAL A 622 36.31 -33.42 7.23
C VAL A 622 37.44 -33.51 8.25
N ASP A 623 38.47 -34.31 7.95
CA ASP A 623 39.63 -34.51 8.83
C ASP A 623 40.66 -33.37 8.65
N VAL A 624 40.81 -32.55 9.68
CA VAL A 624 41.76 -31.43 9.70
C VAL A 624 42.97 -31.72 10.60
N THR A 625 43.19 -32.98 11.00
CA THR A 625 44.29 -33.38 11.90
C THR A 625 45.65 -32.93 11.36
N GLY A 626 46.38 -32.13 12.13
CA GLY A 626 47.69 -31.59 11.74
C GLY A 626 47.67 -30.18 11.16
N PHE A 627 46.50 -29.51 11.09
CA PHE A 627 46.31 -28.10 10.69
C PHE A 627 47.24 -27.11 11.42
N GLU A 628 47.71 -27.43 12.62
CA GLU A 628 48.67 -26.61 13.37
C GLU A 628 50.03 -26.54 12.65
N ASN A 629 50.39 -27.61 11.93
CA ASN A 629 51.63 -27.77 11.17
C ASN A 629 51.46 -27.44 9.67
N ALA A 630 50.25 -27.05 9.26
CA ALA A 630 49.97 -26.66 7.88
C ALA A 630 50.60 -25.29 7.56
N SER A 631 50.99 -25.09 6.30
CA SER A 631 51.51 -23.83 5.78
C SER A 631 51.21 -23.69 4.28
N ALA A 632 51.42 -22.51 3.69
CA ALA A 632 51.31 -22.33 2.23
C ALA A 632 52.26 -23.21 1.39
N THR A 633 53.25 -23.90 2.00
CA THR A 633 54.10 -24.91 1.36
C THR A 633 53.87 -26.34 1.85
N ASN A 634 53.25 -26.51 3.03
CA ASN A 634 52.77 -27.78 3.57
C ASN A 634 51.24 -27.70 3.67
N PHE A 635 50.59 -27.57 2.51
CA PHE A 635 49.18 -27.18 2.42
C PHE A 635 48.26 -28.37 2.73
N LEU A 636 47.35 -28.21 3.69
CA LEU A 636 46.43 -29.25 4.13
C LEU A 636 45.18 -29.29 3.23
N ARG A 637 45.08 -30.30 2.37
CA ARG A 637 43.81 -30.70 1.75
C ARG A 637 43.14 -31.69 2.70
N ALA A 638 42.08 -31.26 3.40
CA ALA A 638 41.40 -32.06 4.41
C ALA A 638 40.59 -33.19 3.74
N PRO A 639 40.77 -34.47 4.12
CA PRO A 639 39.95 -35.57 3.61
C PRO A 639 38.49 -35.49 4.07
N TYR A 640 37.56 -35.79 3.17
CA TYR A 640 36.15 -36.07 3.50
C TYR A 640 36.02 -37.23 4.50
N LEU A 641 35.06 -37.12 5.42
CA LEU A 641 34.69 -38.17 6.37
C LEU A 641 33.19 -38.51 6.36
N GLY A 642 32.31 -37.53 6.14
CA GLY A 642 30.89 -37.83 6.13
C GLY A 642 29.98 -36.66 5.80
N TYR A 643 28.70 -37.00 5.64
CA TYR A 643 27.66 -36.16 5.09
C TYR A 643 26.32 -36.49 5.77
N PHE A 644 25.61 -35.47 6.24
CA PHE A 644 24.20 -35.58 6.66
C PHE A 644 23.38 -34.55 5.89
N PRO A 645 22.29 -34.95 5.19
CA PRO A 645 21.57 -34.07 4.28
C PRO A 645 20.84 -32.94 5.01
N ALA A 646 20.70 -31.81 4.33
CA ALA A 646 19.73 -30.78 4.68
C ALA A 646 18.29 -31.25 4.40
N VAL A 647 17.30 -30.50 4.87
CA VAL A 647 15.94 -30.59 4.34
C VAL A 647 15.92 -29.95 2.94
N PRO A 648 15.55 -30.69 1.88
CA PRO A 648 15.51 -30.13 0.54
C PRO A 648 14.32 -29.18 0.37
N VAL A 649 14.51 -28.18 -0.48
CA VAL A 649 13.42 -27.40 -1.07
C VAL A 649 13.14 -27.94 -2.48
N ASN A 650 12.03 -27.50 -3.10
CA ASN A 650 11.71 -27.89 -4.48
C ASN A 650 12.94 -27.73 -5.40
N GLY A 651 13.17 -28.77 -6.20
CA GLY A 651 14.22 -28.74 -7.21
C GLY A 651 13.96 -27.63 -8.24
N PRO A 652 14.98 -27.27 -9.03
CA PRO A 652 14.80 -26.28 -10.09
C PRO A 652 13.72 -26.76 -11.07
N TYR A 653 12.61 -26.03 -11.17
CA TYR A 653 11.58 -26.37 -12.15
C TYR A 653 12.15 -26.20 -13.56
N ASP A 654 12.21 -27.30 -14.31
CA ASP A 654 12.63 -27.30 -15.71
C ASP A 654 11.49 -26.76 -16.59
N THR A 655 11.26 -25.46 -16.47
CA THR A 655 10.17 -24.70 -17.10
C THR A 655 10.29 -24.61 -18.63
N ASN A 656 11.39 -25.13 -19.21
CA ASN A 656 11.84 -24.88 -20.58
C ASN A 656 12.05 -23.39 -20.94
N SER A 657 11.86 -22.46 -20.00
CA SER A 657 12.04 -21.02 -20.22
C SER A 657 13.52 -20.63 -20.11
N LEU A 658 14.34 -21.15 -21.03
CA LEU A 658 15.76 -20.86 -21.14
C LEU A 658 15.97 -19.63 -22.07
N PRO A 659 16.24 -18.43 -21.52
CA PRO A 659 16.46 -17.24 -22.34
C PRO A 659 17.77 -17.33 -23.13
N SER A 660 17.93 -16.44 -24.12
CA SER A 660 19.17 -16.32 -24.91
C SER A 660 20.36 -15.69 -24.15
N SER A 661 20.19 -15.41 -22.85
CA SER A 661 21.23 -14.89 -21.95
C SER A 661 21.62 -15.95 -20.92
N ILE A 662 22.85 -15.85 -20.39
CA ILE A 662 23.57 -16.99 -19.82
C ILE A 662 23.37 -17.20 -18.31
N LEU A 663 23.17 -16.12 -17.56
CA LEU A 663 22.94 -16.07 -16.10
C LEU A 663 21.48 -16.01 -15.58
N PRO A 664 20.38 -15.74 -16.34
CA PRO A 664 19.09 -15.41 -15.72
C PRO A 664 18.41 -16.47 -14.82
N TYR A 665 18.85 -17.73 -14.88
CA TYR A 665 18.32 -18.79 -14.00
C TYR A 665 19.18 -18.93 -12.75
N GLU A 666 19.16 -17.94 -11.86
CA GLU A 666 19.61 -18.16 -10.48
C GLU A 666 18.50 -18.87 -9.68
N GLY A 667 18.41 -20.19 -9.81
CA GLY A 667 17.62 -21.06 -8.92
C GLY A 667 16.13 -20.72 -8.81
N ALA A 668 15.41 -20.52 -9.92
CA ALA A 668 13.96 -20.37 -9.86
C ALA A 668 13.32 -21.63 -9.25
N GLY A 669 12.47 -21.46 -8.24
CA GLY A 669 11.91 -22.55 -7.42
C GLY A 669 12.78 -22.98 -6.22
N MET A 670 14.09 -22.70 -6.23
CA MET A 670 14.99 -23.03 -5.12
C MET A 670 15.14 -21.85 -4.16
N LEU A 671 14.76 -22.03 -2.89
CA LEU A 671 15.02 -21.04 -1.84
C LEU A 671 16.52 -20.98 -1.52
N LYS A 672 17.18 -19.92 -2.01
CA LYS A 672 18.64 -19.65 -1.95
C LYS A 672 19.25 -19.55 -0.55
N GLU A 673 18.38 -19.53 0.47
CA GLU A 673 18.68 -19.25 1.87
C GLU A 673 18.47 -20.48 2.78
N SER A 674 17.98 -21.59 2.21
CA SER A 674 17.51 -22.76 2.95
C SER A 674 18.54 -23.89 3.12
N GLY A 675 18.15 -24.90 3.91
CA GLY A 675 18.97 -26.02 4.35
C GLY A 675 19.76 -25.67 5.62
N VAL A 676 20.97 -26.21 5.79
CA VAL A 676 21.72 -26.07 7.05
C VAL A 676 22.44 -24.72 7.12
N THR A 677 22.12 -23.95 8.16
CA THR A 677 22.50 -22.54 8.33
C THR A 677 23.61 -22.34 9.37
N SER A 678 23.62 -23.10 10.48
CA SER A 678 24.66 -23.04 11.52
C SER A 678 24.95 -24.41 12.13
N VAL A 679 26.16 -24.58 12.68
CA VAL A 679 26.57 -25.82 13.37
C VAL A 679 27.42 -25.53 14.62
N ARG A 680 27.20 -26.30 15.69
CA ARG A 680 28.03 -26.36 16.90
C ARG A 680 28.33 -27.81 17.27
N VAL A 681 29.60 -28.13 17.59
CA VAL A 681 30.02 -29.47 18.03
C VAL A 681 30.31 -29.50 19.52
N ARG A 682 29.76 -30.50 20.23
CA ARG A 682 30.01 -30.68 21.67
C ARG A 682 30.13 -32.14 22.07
N GLY A 683 31.38 -32.60 22.23
CA GLY A 683 31.67 -34.01 22.48
C GLY A 683 31.27 -34.86 21.28
N ASP A 684 30.60 -35.99 21.53
CA ASP A 684 30.10 -36.89 20.46
C ASP A 684 28.68 -36.50 19.99
N LYS A 685 28.40 -35.19 19.94
CA LYS A 685 27.13 -34.59 19.50
C LYS A 685 27.37 -33.36 18.64
N LEU A 686 26.53 -33.20 17.63
CA LEU A 686 26.39 -31.98 16.84
C LEU A 686 24.99 -31.41 17.03
N TYR A 687 24.93 -30.09 16.99
CA TYR A 687 23.72 -29.28 17.05
C TYR A 687 23.78 -28.40 15.82
N LEU A 688 22.76 -28.41 14.98
CA LEU A 688 22.71 -27.63 13.76
C LEU A 688 21.32 -27.06 13.57
N THR A 689 21.25 -25.85 13.02
CA THR A 689 20.01 -25.29 12.51
C THR A 689 19.86 -25.70 11.06
N ASP A 690 18.72 -26.28 10.74
CA ASP A 690 18.22 -26.39 9.38
C ASP A 690 17.01 -25.47 9.23
N HIS A 691 16.94 -24.78 8.10
CA HIS A 691 15.93 -23.78 7.79
C HIS A 691 14.48 -24.28 7.97
N PHE A 692 14.20 -25.58 7.79
CA PHE A 692 12.85 -26.18 7.95
C PHE A 692 12.77 -27.22 9.06
N ALA A 693 13.81 -28.03 9.28
CA ALA A 693 13.81 -28.97 10.41
C ALA A 693 14.00 -28.29 11.78
N GLY A 694 14.42 -27.01 11.81
CA GLY A 694 14.72 -26.26 13.03
C GLY A 694 16.00 -26.76 13.69
N LEU A 695 15.96 -26.94 15.02
CA LEU A 695 17.05 -27.56 15.76
C LEU A 695 17.14 -29.05 15.41
N VAL A 696 18.28 -29.44 14.85
CA VAL A 696 18.65 -30.81 14.56
C VAL A 696 19.84 -31.21 15.43
N ILE A 697 19.75 -32.40 16.05
CA ILE A 697 20.83 -32.95 16.89
C ILE A 697 21.28 -34.29 16.32
N LEU A 698 22.58 -34.42 16.02
CA LEU A 698 23.18 -35.65 15.51
C LEU A 698 24.11 -36.29 16.55
N ASP A 699 24.15 -37.62 16.58
CA ASP A 699 25.15 -38.41 17.30
C ASP A 699 26.42 -38.63 16.45
N LYS A 700 27.43 -39.27 17.03
CA LYS A 700 28.58 -39.86 16.33
C LYS A 700 29.47 -38.83 15.62
N ALA A 701 29.52 -37.61 16.16
CA ALA A 701 30.42 -36.56 15.70
C ALA A 701 31.90 -37.02 15.68
N ALA A 702 32.30 -37.99 16.53
CA ALA A 702 33.64 -38.54 16.54
C ALA A 702 33.94 -39.59 15.45
N THR A 703 32.92 -40.18 14.84
CA THR A 703 33.03 -41.30 13.87
C THR A 703 32.05 -41.18 12.69
N PRO A 704 31.94 -40.01 12.02
CA PRO A 704 31.03 -39.85 10.88
C PRO A 704 31.27 -40.89 9.78
N ASP A 705 32.54 -41.21 9.52
CA ASP A 705 33.01 -42.16 8.52
C ASP A 705 32.61 -43.63 8.78
N THR A 706 32.07 -43.95 9.96
CA THR A 706 31.56 -45.31 10.27
C THR A 706 30.14 -45.38 10.80
N ASP A 707 29.48 -44.25 11.07
CA ASP A 707 28.19 -44.23 11.79
C ASP A 707 27.15 -43.24 11.24
N TRP A 708 27.48 -42.36 10.28
CA TRP A 708 26.50 -41.45 9.64
C TRP A 708 25.73 -42.13 8.50
N HIS A 709 25.11 -43.27 8.78
CA HIS A 709 24.33 -44.01 7.78
C HIS A 709 23.07 -44.63 8.39
N GLY A 710 22.07 -44.85 7.54
CA GLY A 710 20.84 -45.54 7.95
C GLY A 710 21.06 -46.98 8.38
N ALA A 711 20.06 -47.55 9.07
CA ALA A 711 20.04 -48.98 9.39
C ALA A 711 19.66 -49.85 8.17
N THR A 712 19.08 -49.22 7.16
CA THR A 712 18.73 -49.76 5.83
C THR A 712 18.88 -48.63 4.79
N PRO A 713 19.01 -48.95 3.48
CA PRO A 713 18.77 -47.97 2.42
C PRO A 713 17.40 -47.29 2.63
N THR A 714 17.21 -46.02 2.30
CA THR A 714 17.85 -45.23 1.22
C THR A 714 18.85 -44.14 1.65
N TYR A 715 19.47 -44.21 2.84
CA TYR A 715 20.46 -43.22 3.27
C TYR A 715 21.82 -43.84 3.70
N ASN A 716 22.91 -43.40 3.08
CA ASN A 716 24.30 -43.71 3.38
C ASN A 716 25.19 -42.45 3.43
N ASN A 717 26.40 -42.63 3.93
CA ASN A 717 27.43 -41.60 4.11
C ASN A 717 28.33 -41.37 2.87
N ASP A 718 27.92 -41.80 1.66
CA ASP A 718 28.81 -41.88 0.47
C ASP A 718 30.02 -42.80 0.73
N THR A 719 29.74 -44.00 1.29
CA THR A 719 30.79 -44.97 1.70
C THR A 719 30.59 -46.39 1.18
N ASN A 720 29.45 -46.65 0.53
CA ASN A 720 29.07 -47.95 -0.01
C ASN A 720 29.27 -48.08 -1.54
N GLY A 721 29.35 -46.95 -2.27
CA GLY A 721 29.41 -46.92 -3.73
C GLY A 721 28.08 -47.27 -4.41
N ILE A 722 26.97 -46.75 -3.89
CA ILE A 722 25.61 -46.91 -4.44
C ILE A 722 25.10 -45.51 -4.83
N PRO A 723 25.30 -45.08 -6.10
CA PRO A 723 25.07 -43.71 -6.51
C PRO A 723 23.71 -43.13 -6.10
N ASN A 724 23.78 -41.97 -5.45
CA ASN A 724 22.69 -41.15 -4.97
C ASN A 724 21.94 -41.73 -3.76
N ASP A 725 22.40 -42.80 -3.09
CA ASP A 725 21.80 -43.26 -1.82
C ASP A 725 22.30 -42.48 -0.58
N ASN A 726 23.00 -41.37 -0.81
CA ASN A 726 23.30 -40.32 0.17
C ASN A 726 22.34 -39.11 0.09
N VAL A 727 21.60 -38.94 -1.01
CA VAL A 727 20.67 -37.81 -1.23
C VAL A 727 19.23 -38.23 -0.89
N PRO A 728 18.40 -37.37 -0.27
CA PRO A 728 16.96 -37.62 -0.16
C PRO A 728 16.29 -37.79 -1.53
N ASP A 729 15.26 -38.63 -1.61
CA ASP A 729 14.34 -38.60 -2.75
C ASP A 729 13.65 -37.22 -2.79
N TYR A 730 13.86 -36.47 -3.88
CA TYR A 730 13.18 -35.20 -4.12
C TYR A 730 11.75 -35.48 -4.61
N GLU A 731 10.78 -35.43 -3.70
CA GLU A 731 9.38 -35.26 -4.08
C GLU A 731 9.05 -33.76 -4.27
N ASP A 732 7.98 -33.46 -5.00
CA ASP A 732 7.45 -32.08 -5.15
C ASP A 732 6.79 -31.65 -3.82
N ILE A 733 7.60 -31.16 -2.88
CA ILE A 733 7.18 -30.81 -1.50
C ILE A 733 6.78 -29.34 -1.44
N THR A 734 5.50 -29.05 -1.18
CA THR A 734 4.98 -27.67 -1.11
C THR A 734 5.08 -27.03 0.28
N SER A 735 5.14 -27.84 1.33
CA SER A 735 5.16 -27.42 2.74
C SER A 735 5.54 -28.60 3.64
N TYR A 736 6.18 -28.35 4.78
CA TYR A 736 6.51 -29.42 5.75
C TYR A 736 5.56 -29.40 6.95
N ASP A 737 4.68 -30.39 7.05
CA ASP A 737 3.79 -30.60 8.22
C ASP A 737 4.57 -31.12 9.43
N MET A 738 5.72 -31.76 9.18
CA MET A 738 6.65 -32.35 10.16
C MET A 738 6.09 -33.58 10.90
N SER A 739 5.14 -34.28 10.29
CA SER A 739 4.69 -35.59 10.74
C SER A 739 5.80 -36.65 10.66
N PRO A 740 5.69 -37.76 11.42
CA PRO A 740 6.60 -38.90 11.31
C PRO A 740 6.58 -39.47 9.89
N TRP A 741 7.78 -39.63 9.29
CA TRP A 741 7.96 -39.98 7.87
C TRP A 741 6.98 -41.03 7.35
N ASN A 742 6.34 -40.69 6.23
CA ASN A 742 5.28 -41.45 5.62
C ASN A 742 5.49 -41.45 4.08
N PRO A 743 5.84 -42.58 3.43
CA PRO A 743 6.15 -42.66 1.99
C PRO A 743 4.91 -42.60 1.08
N LEU A 744 3.90 -41.83 1.48
CA LEU A 744 2.64 -41.56 0.78
C LEU A 744 2.21 -40.10 1.04
N ASP A 745 3.14 -39.24 1.46
CA ASP A 745 2.87 -37.99 2.17
C ASP A 745 3.98 -36.96 1.95
N ASN A 746 3.74 -36.12 0.96
CA ASN A 746 4.63 -35.09 0.42
C ASN A 746 4.90 -33.92 1.39
N GLU A 747 4.47 -34.00 2.66
CA GLU A 747 4.71 -32.96 3.69
C GLU A 747 5.55 -33.47 4.88
N SER A 748 5.93 -34.76 4.88
CA SER A 748 6.72 -35.37 5.96
C SER A 748 8.25 -35.25 5.74
N LEU A 749 9.05 -35.07 6.81
CA LEU A 749 10.50 -34.95 6.68
C LEU A 749 11.17 -36.20 6.07
N PRO A 750 12.29 -36.05 5.33
CA PRO A 750 13.06 -37.18 4.82
C PRO A 750 13.45 -38.20 5.90
N TRP A 751 13.41 -39.49 5.55
CA TRP A 751 13.65 -40.60 6.48
C TRP A 751 14.98 -40.50 7.27
N ALA A 752 16.01 -39.86 6.71
CA ALA A 752 17.29 -39.60 7.38
C ALA A 752 17.15 -38.88 8.75
N PHE A 753 16.16 -37.98 8.90
CA PHE A 753 15.92 -37.27 10.16
C PHE A 753 15.28 -38.13 11.27
N TYR A 754 14.76 -39.32 10.92
CA TYR A 754 14.08 -40.24 11.85
C TYR A 754 14.90 -41.49 12.21
N GLN A 755 16.15 -41.59 11.74
CA GLN A 755 17.09 -42.67 12.06
C GLN A 755 18.47 -42.12 12.42
N ALA A 756 19.37 -42.99 12.90
CA ALA A 756 20.77 -42.60 13.15
C ALA A 756 21.43 -42.02 11.87
N PRO A 757 22.27 -40.97 11.99
CA PRO A 757 22.78 -40.37 13.23
C PRO A 757 21.82 -39.36 13.90
N SER A 758 20.66 -39.04 13.31
CA SER A 758 19.71 -38.08 13.87
C SER A 758 19.11 -38.55 15.21
N LEU A 759 19.09 -37.62 16.16
CA LEU A 759 18.46 -37.75 17.48
C LEU A 759 17.37 -36.71 17.72
N LEU A 760 17.34 -35.62 16.96
CA LEU A 760 16.28 -34.61 17.02
C LEU A 760 16.15 -33.93 15.66
N ALA A 761 14.91 -33.63 15.29
CA ALA A 761 14.51 -32.55 14.41
C ALA A 761 13.27 -31.94 15.06
N THR A 762 13.26 -30.64 15.33
CA THR A 762 12.20 -30.02 16.17
C THR A 762 10.96 -29.58 15.40
N LYS A 763 11.09 -29.32 14.09
CA LYS A 763 10.38 -28.25 13.35
C LYS A 763 10.98 -26.89 13.69
N GLU A 764 10.87 -25.95 12.76
CA GLU A 764 10.88 -24.51 13.00
C GLU A 764 10.39 -24.13 14.41
N LEU A 765 11.21 -23.37 15.12
CA LEU A 765 10.95 -22.98 16.51
C LEU A 765 10.31 -21.59 16.54
N GLU A 766 9.03 -21.53 16.16
CA GLU A 766 8.30 -20.29 15.81
C GLU A 766 8.86 -19.57 14.56
N GLY A 767 9.74 -20.23 13.77
CA GLY A 767 10.25 -19.77 12.48
C GLY A 767 11.47 -20.55 11.96
N HIS A 768 11.93 -20.21 10.75
CA HIS A 768 13.05 -20.88 10.07
C HIS A 768 14.38 -20.82 10.86
N GLY A 769 15.02 -21.97 11.09
CA GLY A 769 16.28 -22.04 11.87
C GLY A 769 17.47 -21.34 11.22
N TYR A 770 18.19 -20.49 11.95
CA TYR A 770 19.31 -19.68 11.42
C TYR A 770 20.64 -19.87 12.15
N THR A 771 20.82 -19.36 13.37
CA THR A 771 22.07 -19.53 14.15
C THR A 771 21.79 -19.94 15.58
N LEU A 772 22.68 -20.75 16.17
CA LEU A 772 22.54 -21.23 17.54
C LEU A 772 23.79 -21.06 18.40
N GLU A 773 23.58 -20.91 19.71
CA GLU A 773 24.61 -20.94 20.73
C GLU A 773 24.23 -21.93 21.87
N LEU A 774 25.20 -22.71 22.32
CA LEU A 774 25.00 -23.79 23.29
C LEU A 774 25.29 -23.32 24.72
N MET A 775 24.43 -23.67 25.68
CA MET A 775 24.66 -23.35 27.09
C MET A 775 25.86 -24.11 27.69
N ASP A 776 26.50 -23.56 28.73
CA ASP A 776 27.76 -24.12 29.27
C ASP A 776 27.62 -25.51 29.91
N VAL A 777 26.40 -25.95 30.17
CA VAL A 777 26.01 -27.35 30.40
C VAL A 777 24.81 -27.61 29.48
N VAL A 778 24.77 -28.80 28.89
CA VAL A 778 23.64 -29.29 28.09
C VAL A 778 23.22 -30.65 28.63
N ASP A 779 21.98 -30.80 29.08
CA ASP A 779 21.41 -32.05 29.60
C ASP A 779 20.23 -32.53 28.74
N LEU A 780 20.58 -33.27 27.69
CA LEU A 780 19.64 -33.94 26.78
C LEU A 780 18.74 -35.00 27.44
N THR A 781 18.73 -35.13 28.78
CA THR A 781 18.08 -36.24 29.49
C THR A 781 17.14 -35.83 30.62
N THR A 782 17.18 -34.58 31.12
CA THR A 782 16.22 -34.11 32.14
C THR A 782 15.79 -32.66 31.94
N ALA A 783 14.46 -32.44 31.95
CA ALA A 783 13.87 -31.11 31.91
C ALA A 783 14.23 -30.25 33.14
N GLY A 784 14.46 -28.96 32.91
CA GLY A 784 14.73 -27.96 33.94
C GLY A 784 15.86 -26.97 33.62
N SER A 785 16.42 -27.00 32.41
CA SER A 785 17.52 -26.14 31.96
C SER A 785 17.37 -25.73 30.50
N VAL A 786 17.73 -24.48 30.19
CA VAL A 786 17.97 -24.07 28.81
C VAL A 786 19.28 -24.71 28.36
N ASP A 787 19.24 -25.40 27.22
CA ASP A 787 20.36 -26.07 26.57
C ASP A 787 20.86 -25.32 25.34
N VAL A 788 19.92 -24.78 24.54
CA VAL A 788 20.19 -24.11 23.27
C VAL A 788 19.49 -22.75 23.24
N LEU A 789 20.22 -21.76 22.72
CA LEU A 789 19.73 -20.45 22.31
C LEU A 789 19.70 -20.44 20.78
N GLU A 790 18.57 -20.12 20.15
CA GLU A 790 18.44 -20.19 18.70
C GLU A 790 17.75 -18.96 18.11
N CYS A 791 18.36 -18.39 17.07
CA CYS A 791 17.74 -17.43 16.17
C CYS A 791 16.97 -18.19 15.08
N SER A 792 15.67 -17.99 15.05
CA SER A 792 14.70 -18.61 14.14
C SER A 792 14.27 -17.63 13.05
N GLY A 793 15.26 -16.92 12.49
CA GLY A 793 15.10 -16.01 11.35
C GLY A 793 14.03 -14.94 11.60
N ALA A 794 13.09 -14.86 10.67
CA ALA A 794 11.94 -13.95 10.72
C ALA A 794 10.96 -14.19 11.89
N GLY A 795 10.97 -15.40 12.49
CA GLY A 795 10.16 -15.72 13.68
C GLY A 795 10.64 -15.01 14.95
N GLY A 796 11.95 -14.76 15.04
CA GLY A 796 12.59 -14.21 16.23
C GLY A 796 13.43 -15.27 16.92
N PHE A 797 13.52 -15.22 18.26
CA PHE A 797 14.55 -15.91 19.03
C PHE A 797 13.95 -16.76 20.16
N VAL A 798 14.53 -17.94 20.44
CA VAL A 798 13.99 -18.92 21.40
C VAL A 798 15.03 -19.46 22.38
N PHE A 799 14.54 -19.88 23.55
CA PHE A 799 15.26 -20.73 24.51
C PHE A 799 14.69 -22.16 24.47
N VAL A 800 15.54 -23.15 24.29
CA VAL A 800 15.16 -24.57 24.18
C VAL A 800 15.69 -25.39 25.36
N ASP A 801 14.84 -26.23 25.94
CA ASP A 801 15.17 -27.28 26.92
C ASP A 801 14.97 -28.65 26.23
N VAL A 802 16.00 -29.49 26.17
CA VAL A 802 15.95 -30.82 25.52
C VAL A 802 15.61 -31.91 26.54
N THR A 803 14.43 -31.72 27.14
CA THR A 803 13.81 -32.47 28.24
C THR A 803 14.09 -33.98 28.30
N ASN A 804 14.13 -34.69 27.16
CA ASN A 804 14.46 -36.11 27.03
C ASN A 804 14.68 -36.54 25.56
N ILE A 805 15.93 -36.50 25.08
CA ILE A 805 16.31 -36.92 23.71
C ILE A 805 15.94 -38.37 23.35
N ALA A 806 15.65 -39.22 24.33
CA ALA A 806 15.26 -40.61 24.15
C ALA A 806 13.73 -40.83 24.12
N ALA A 807 12.91 -39.78 24.11
CA ALA A 807 11.46 -39.91 23.96
C ALA A 807 11.09 -40.47 22.57
N PRO A 808 10.04 -41.33 22.46
CA PRO A 808 9.73 -42.02 21.20
C PRO A 808 9.22 -41.10 20.08
N VAL A 809 8.68 -39.93 20.41
CA VAL A 809 8.20 -38.90 19.47
C VAL A 809 9.13 -37.69 19.55
N MET A 810 9.45 -37.01 18.44
CA MET A 810 10.36 -35.85 18.44
C MET A 810 9.83 -34.68 19.28
N THR A 811 8.53 -34.39 19.20
CA THR A 811 7.85 -33.35 20.00
C THR A 811 7.93 -33.56 21.51
N ASP A 812 8.14 -34.80 21.95
CA ASP A 812 8.25 -35.16 23.37
C ASP A 812 9.70 -35.05 23.89
N ARG A 813 10.66 -34.65 23.03
CA ARG A 813 12.10 -34.56 23.38
C ARG A 813 12.51 -33.19 23.89
N PHE A 814 11.80 -32.13 23.53
CA PHE A 814 12.20 -30.75 23.78
C PHE A 814 11.02 -29.86 24.19
N SER A 815 11.30 -28.63 24.61
CA SER A 815 10.30 -27.57 24.77
C SER A 815 10.91 -26.18 24.57
N ILE A 816 10.13 -25.26 23.99
CA ILE A 816 10.44 -23.83 23.96
C ILE A 816 10.03 -23.25 25.32
N VAL A 817 10.99 -22.71 26.09
CA VAL A 817 10.77 -22.24 27.47
C VAL A 817 10.77 -20.71 27.60
N ALA A 818 11.22 -20.02 26.55
CA ALA A 818 10.95 -18.61 26.30
C ALA A 818 11.00 -18.33 24.80
N TYR A 819 10.09 -17.47 24.32
CA TYR A 819 10.02 -17.02 22.93
C TYR A 819 10.08 -15.49 22.88
N PHE A 820 10.87 -14.96 21.95
CA PHE A 820 11.14 -13.55 21.72
C PHE A 820 10.83 -13.22 20.25
N PRO A 821 9.54 -12.98 19.90
CA PRO A 821 9.14 -12.56 18.56
C PRO A 821 9.86 -11.27 18.13
N THR A 822 9.92 -11.04 16.81
CA THR A 822 10.58 -9.86 16.23
C THR A 822 9.85 -8.54 16.46
N THR A 823 8.62 -8.56 16.99
CA THR A 823 7.91 -7.36 17.47
C THR A 823 7.46 -7.50 18.91
N ASP A 824 7.27 -6.37 19.59
CA ASP A 824 6.58 -6.28 20.89
C ASP A 824 5.07 -5.96 20.72
N GLU A 825 4.51 -6.06 19.50
CA GLU A 825 3.12 -5.71 19.21
C GLU A 825 2.17 -6.92 19.28
N ILE A 826 1.13 -6.79 20.10
CA ILE A 826 0.06 -7.78 20.25
C ILE A 826 -0.81 -7.84 18.99
N GLY A 827 -0.93 -9.03 18.39
CA GLY A 827 -1.80 -9.32 17.24
C GLY A 827 -3.25 -9.70 17.60
N ALA A 828 -4.02 -10.08 16.57
CA ALA A 828 -5.39 -10.58 16.65
C ALA A 828 -5.46 -12.09 16.32
N ALA A 829 -6.13 -12.85 17.18
CA ALA A 829 -6.40 -14.27 17.03
C ALA A 829 -7.54 -14.51 16.04
N ALA A 830 -7.72 -15.77 15.62
CA ALA A 830 -8.79 -16.16 14.69
C ALA A 830 -10.21 -15.81 15.18
N ASP A 831 -10.46 -15.77 16.50
CA ASP A 831 -11.75 -15.35 17.06
C ASP A 831 -11.91 -13.83 17.24
N GLY A 832 -10.87 -13.05 16.92
CA GLY A 832 -10.80 -11.60 17.10
C GLY A 832 -10.36 -11.14 18.48
N THR A 833 -9.90 -12.04 19.37
CA THR A 833 -9.28 -11.64 20.64
C THR A 833 -7.79 -11.29 20.49
N PRO A 834 -7.20 -10.48 21.39
CA PRO A 834 -5.77 -10.19 21.33
C PRO A 834 -4.91 -11.43 21.65
N THR A 835 -3.81 -11.62 20.91
CA THR A 835 -2.84 -12.71 21.10
C THR A 835 -1.74 -12.33 22.11
N GLU A 836 -0.62 -13.06 22.10
CA GLU A 836 0.67 -12.47 22.47
C GLU A 836 1.26 -11.62 21.32
N ALA A 837 2.53 -11.22 21.42
CA ALA A 837 3.17 -10.41 20.39
C ALA A 837 3.50 -11.25 19.14
N ILE A 838 3.31 -10.67 17.95
CA ILE A 838 3.51 -11.37 16.67
C ILE A 838 4.93 -11.19 16.12
N ALA A 839 5.38 -12.16 15.34
CA ALA A 839 6.57 -12.02 14.49
C ALA A 839 6.18 -11.36 13.15
N ILE A 840 7.06 -10.50 12.67
CA ILE A 840 7.09 -9.95 11.30
C ILE A 840 8.56 -9.99 10.86
N GLY A 841 8.88 -10.51 9.68
CA GLY A 841 10.28 -10.64 9.27
C GLY A 841 10.53 -11.15 7.85
N HIS A 842 9.54 -11.78 7.22
CA HIS A 842 9.51 -12.04 5.78
C HIS A 842 8.83 -10.88 5.03
N ALA A 843 9.01 -9.65 5.53
CA ALA A 843 8.39 -8.43 5.03
C ALA A 843 8.89 -8.12 3.60
N SER A 844 8.10 -8.51 2.62
CA SER A 844 8.48 -8.57 1.19
C SER A 844 7.83 -7.47 0.35
N GLY A 845 6.71 -6.92 0.82
CA GLY A 845 5.95 -5.89 0.12
C GLY A 845 5.33 -4.88 1.08
N LEU A 846 5.11 -3.66 0.59
CA LEU A 846 4.42 -2.61 1.32
C LEU A 846 3.60 -1.72 0.40
N ASP A 847 2.53 -1.16 0.97
CA ASP A 847 1.67 -0.13 0.39
C ASP A 847 1.04 0.69 1.54
N ALA A 848 0.60 1.92 1.29
CA ALA A 848 0.20 2.85 2.34
C ALA A 848 -1.04 3.68 2.01
N SER A 849 -1.85 3.95 3.03
CA SER A 849 -2.86 5.00 3.02
C SER A 849 -2.37 6.24 3.77
N SER A 850 -3.18 7.31 3.78
CA SER A 850 -2.92 8.54 4.55
C SER A 850 -2.77 8.37 6.08
N LYS A 851 -2.89 7.15 6.62
CA LYS A 851 -2.80 6.84 8.05
C LYS A 851 -2.09 5.52 8.37
N TYR A 852 -2.11 4.56 7.44
CA TYR A 852 -1.67 3.19 7.71
C TYR A 852 -0.71 2.67 6.66
N LEU A 853 0.36 2.03 7.11
CA LEU A 853 1.23 1.18 6.30
C LEU A 853 0.70 -0.26 6.35
N TYR A 854 0.45 -0.85 5.19
CA TYR A 854 0.07 -2.25 5.04
C TYR A 854 1.30 -3.03 4.57
N VAL A 855 1.79 -3.93 5.41
CA VAL A 855 3.00 -4.73 5.20
C VAL A 855 2.61 -6.16 4.85
N SER A 856 3.07 -6.64 3.70
CA SER A 856 3.03 -8.04 3.28
C SER A 856 4.20 -8.80 3.91
N ASP A 857 3.89 -9.67 4.86
CA ASP A 857 4.85 -10.53 5.57
C ASP A 857 4.58 -12.00 5.24
N GLY A 858 5.51 -12.62 4.52
CA GLY A 858 5.40 -13.93 3.85
C GLY A 858 4.30 -14.88 4.37
N PRO A 859 4.59 -15.78 5.31
CA PRO A 859 3.64 -16.79 5.78
C PRO A 859 2.43 -16.20 6.52
N HIS A 860 2.61 -15.10 7.25
CA HIS A 860 1.60 -14.54 8.17
C HIS A 860 0.55 -13.64 7.50
N GLY A 861 0.82 -13.18 6.27
CA GLY A 861 -0.09 -12.37 5.46
C GLY A 861 0.10 -10.86 5.62
N VAL A 862 -1.00 -10.11 5.64
CA VAL A 862 -0.97 -8.63 5.67
C VAL A 862 -1.19 -8.12 7.09
N SER A 863 -0.26 -7.29 7.57
CA SER A 863 -0.38 -6.51 8.79
C SER A 863 -0.57 -5.03 8.48
N ALA A 864 -1.36 -4.32 9.30
CA ALA A 864 -1.66 -2.90 9.14
C ALA A 864 -1.16 -2.11 10.34
N TRP A 865 -0.38 -1.07 10.07
CA TRP A 865 0.40 -0.32 11.06
C TRP A 865 0.04 1.16 11.00
N ASN A 866 -0.39 1.73 12.12
CA ASN A 866 -0.70 3.14 12.26
C ASN A 866 0.59 3.98 12.22
N ILE A 867 0.75 4.78 11.17
CA ILE A 867 1.93 5.63 10.90
C ILE A 867 1.69 7.12 11.21
N VAL A 868 0.53 7.48 11.79
CA VAL A 868 0.21 8.87 12.16
C VAL A 868 -0.24 9.03 13.62
N ASP A 869 -0.01 10.20 14.21
CA ASP A 869 -0.45 10.52 15.56
C ASP A 869 -1.97 10.84 15.65
N ALA A 870 -2.45 11.19 16.84
CA ALA A 870 -3.86 11.54 17.07
C ALA A 870 -4.32 12.82 16.35
N LEU A 871 -3.39 13.59 15.78
CA LEU A 871 -3.63 14.77 14.94
C LEU A 871 -3.32 14.49 13.45
N GLY A 872 -2.94 13.27 13.06
CA GLY A 872 -2.67 12.92 11.66
C GLY A 872 -1.32 13.42 11.13
N TYR A 873 -0.34 13.71 11.99
CA TYR A 873 1.06 13.91 11.59
C TYR A 873 1.78 12.57 11.54
N PRO A 874 2.75 12.34 10.64
CA PRO A 874 3.63 11.17 10.68
C PRO A 874 4.26 10.98 12.07
N THR A 875 4.41 9.74 12.53
CA THR A 875 4.98 9.45 13.86
C THR A 875 5.96 8.30 13.86
N ASP A 876 7.07 8.47 14.58
CA ASP A 876 8.04 7.40 14.84
C ASP A 876 7.46 6.28 15.74
N THR A 877 6.35 6.55 16.45
CA THR A 877 5.65 5.57 17.29
C THR A 877 4.66 4.77 16.45
N VAL A 878 5.17 4.04 15.46
CA VAL A 878 4.36 3.19 14.56
C VAL A 878 3.86 1.96 15.33
N ARG A 879 2.57 1.63 15.23
CA ARG A 879 1.92 0.56 16.01
C ARG A 879 1.03 -0.35 15.17
N LEU A 880 1.00 -1.64 15.47
CA LEU A 880 0.08 -2.59 14.84
C LEU A 880 -1.38 -2.26 15.22
N VAL A 881 -2.29 -2.26 14.24
CA VAL A 881 -3.73 -2.02 14.44
C VAL A 881 -4.62 -3.06 13.77
N ALA A 882 -4.10 -3.87 12.84
CA ALA A 882 -4.79 -5.05 12.30
C ALA A 882 -3.82 -6.07 11.71
N ASN A 883 -4.22 -7.34 11.61
CA ASN A 883 -3.47 -8.39 10.91
C ASN A 883 -4.41 -9.45 10.30
N THR A 884 -4.01 -10.10 9.22
CA THR A 884 -4.63 -11.34 8.76
C THR A 884 -4.35 -12.50 9.72
N LEU A 885 -5.02 -13.64 9.52
CA LEU A 885 -4.73 -14.87 10.24
C LEU A 885 -3.24 -15.23 10.12
N GLN A 886 -2.53 -15.29 11.26
CA GLN A 886 -1.08 -15.52 11.36
C GLN A 886 -0.68 -17.00 11.20
N SER A 887 -1.55 -17.84 10.66
CA SER A 887 -1.29 -19.26 10.41
C SER A 887 -1.45 -19.52 8.92
N GLU A 888 -0.54 -20.28 8.32
CA GLU A 888 -0.58 -20.65 6.90
C GLU A 888 -1.82 -21.46 6.51
N TYR A 889 -2.52 -22.06 7.48
CA TYR A 889 -3.64 -22.97 7.28
C TYR A 889 -4.99 -22.35 7.74
N PRO A 890 -6.13 -22.67 7.08
CA PRO A 890 -7.43 -22.13 7.47
C PRO A 890 -7.90 -22.59 8.86
N VAL A 891 -8.20 -21.64 9.75
CA VAL A 891 -8.65 -21.92 11.12
C VAL A 891 -10.18 -21.87 11.22
N THR A 892 -10.78 -22.85 11.90
CA THR A 892 -12.23 -22.93 12.12
C THR A 892 -12.61 -22.33 13.48
N VAL A 893 -13.47 -21.31 13.48
CA VAL A 893 -13.99 -20.67 14.69
C VAL A 893 -15.51 -20.86 14.76
N GLY A 894 -15.95 -21.79 15.60
CA GLY A 894 -17.37 -22.13 15.78
C GLY A 894 -17.97 -22.80 14.54
N THR A 895 -18.46 -22.00 13.59
CA THR A 895 -18.99 -22.44 12.28
C THR A 895 -18.41 -21.65 11.11
N GLU A 896 -17.50 -20.71 11.36
CA GLU A 896 -16.79 -19.93 10.35
C GLU A 896 -15.44 -20.59 10.07
N ILE A 897 -15.00 -20.62 8.81
CA ILE A 897 -13.64 -21.00 8.42
C ILE A 897 -12.98 -19.73 7.90
N ILE A 898 -11.90 -19.33 8.57
CA ILE A 898 -11.13 -18.12 8.25
C ILE A 898 -9.90 -18.56 7.49
N TYR A 899 -9.69 -17.98 6.31
CA TYR A 899 -8.59 -18.30 5.42
C TYR A 899 -7.43 -17.32 5.63
N PRO A 900 -6.18 -17.73 5.36
CA PRO A 900 -5.03 -16.86 5.46
C PRO A 900 -4.69 -16.17 4.12
N ALA A 901 -3.81 -15.17 4.22
CA ALA A 901 -3.15 -14.52 3.09
C ALA A 901 -1.70 -15.02 2.93
N SER A 902 -1.49 -16.32 3.12
CA SER A 902 -0.16 -16.92 3.27
C SER A 902 0.67 -16.87 1.99
N HIS A 903 1.97 -16.69 2.22
CA HIS A 903 3.03 -16.42 1.24
C HIS A 903 2.87 -15.08 0.49
N THR A 904 2.37 -14.03 1.14
CA THR A 904 2.22 -12.72 0.48
C THR A 904 3.55 -12.01 0.24
N VAL A 905 3.73 -11.47 -0.97
CA VAL A 905 4.96 -10.80 -1.42
C VAL A 905 4.78 -9.36 -1.91
N ARG A 906 3.59 -8.99 -2.37
CA ARG A 906 3.21 -7.61 -2.75
C ARG A 906 1.76 -7.38 -2.32
N ASN A 907 1.41 -6.16 -1.94
CA ASN A 907 0.04 -5.77 -1.67
C ASN A 907 -0.29 -4.48 -2.45
N ILE A 908 -1.51 -4.38 -2.98
CA ILE A 908 -1.94 -3.26 -3.84
C ILE A 908 -3.31 -2.76 -3.39
N MET A 909 -3.37 -1.52 -2.94
CA MET A 909 -4.56 -0.92 -2.36
C MET A 909 -5.55 -0.50 -3.43
N ASN A 910 -6.75 -1.04 -3.33
CA ASN A 910 -7.90 -0.61 -4.12
C ASN A 910 -8.91 0.08 -3.19
N PRO A 911 -8.74 1.38 -2.90
CA PRO A 911 -9.60 2.10 -1.96
C PRO A 911 -11.05 2.21 -2.45
N LEU A 912 -11.28 2.14 -3.78
CA LEU A 912 -12.62 2.09 -4.37
C LEU A 912 -13.40 0.82 -3.98
N LEU A 913 -12.69 -0.29 -3.72
CA LEU A 913 -13.25 -1.55 -3.21
C LEU A 913 -13.04 -1.73 -1.70
N SER A 914 -12.41 -0.76 -1.02
CA SER A 914 -12.01 -0.83 0.40
C SER A 914 -11.23 -2.10 0.76
N ARG A 915 -10.32 -2.52 -0.13
CA ARG A 915 -9.45 -3.69 0.00
C ARG A 915 -8.00 -3.33 -0.29
N THR A 916 -7.07 -4.09 0.26
CA THR A 916 -5.72 -4.25 -0.31
C THR A 916 -5.59 -5.68 -0.85
N TRP A 917 -5.03 -5.82 -2.05
CA TRP A 917 -4.94 -7.09 -2.76
C TRP A 917 -3.55 -7.67 -2.57
N ALA A 918 -3.45 -8.70 -1.73
CA ALA A 918 -2.21 -9.42 -1.48
C ALA A 918 -1.93 -10.43 -2.60
N MET A 919 -0.78 -10.26 -3.27
CA MET A 919 -0.19 -11.20 -4.21
C MET A 919 0.57 -12.27 -3.41
N CYS A 920 0.27 -13.54 -3.65
CA CYS A 920 0.74 -14.66 -2.82
C CYS A 920 1.43 -15.74 -3.65
N VAL A 921 2.56 -16.26 -3.16
CA VAL A 921 3.33 -17.33 -3.80
C VAL A 921 2.53 -18.63 -3.83
N SER A 922 2.46 -19.24 -5.01
CA SER A 922 1.67 -20.43 -5.40
C SER A 922 0.16 -20.37 -5.13
N ASN A 923 -0.31 -19.26 -4.53
CA ASN A 923 -1.63 -19.05 -3.99
C ASN A 923 -2.44 -18.00 -4.78
N GLY A 924 -1.81 -17.22 -5.67
CA GLY A 924 -2.48 -16.20 -6.47
C GLY A 924 -2.85 -14.95 -5.66
N MET A 925 -4.06 -14.43 -5.84
CA MET A 925 -4.50 -13.15 -5.26
C MET A 925 -5.44 -13.34 -4.06
N ARG A 926 -5.35 -12.44 -3.08
CA ARG A 926 -6.19 -12.40 -1.86
C ARG A 926 -6.71 -10.98 -1.63
N GLY A 927 -8.03 -10.80 -1.63
CA GLY A 927 -8.63 -9.48 -1.39
C GLY A 927 -8.81 -9.17 0.09
N VAL A 928 -7.81 -8.61 0.77
CA VAL A 928 -7.86 -8.30 2.21
C VAL A 928 -8.77 -7.08 2.46
N PRO A 929 -9.86 -7.18 3.26
CA PRO A 929 -10.73 -6.06 3.55
C PRO A 929 -10.09 -5.09 4.54
N ILE A 930 -10.07 -3.79 4.22
CA ILE A 930 -9.41 -2.75 5.05
C ILE A 930 -10.34 -1.64 5.54
N ALA A 931 -11.64 -1.71 5.21
CA ALA A 931 -12.64 -0.67 5.53
C ALA A 931 -12.66 -0.26 7.01
N ASP A 932 -12.60 -1.24 7.94
CA ASP A 932 -12.64 -0.99 9.37
C ASP A 932 -11.33 -0.41 9.93
N VAL A 933 -10.19 -0.69 9.27
CA VAL A 933 -8.89 -0.07 9.58
C VAL A 933 -8.92 1.40 9.17
N GLU A 934 -9.32 1.69 7.93
CA GLU A 934 -9.47 3.06 7.41
C GLU A 934 -10.47 3.90 8.21
N ALA A 935 -11.52 3.27 8.74
CA ALA A 935 -12.49 3.88 9.65
C ALA A 935 -11.93 4.17 11.07
N GLY A 936 -10.77 3.63 11.44
CA GLY A 936 -10.12 3.84 12.73
C GLY A 936 -10.55 2.89 13.84
N LEU A 937 -11.07 1.69 13.51
CA LEU A 937 -11.60 0.75 14.49
C LEU A 937 -10.53 -0.19 15.08
N GLY A 938 -9.38 -0.36 14.41
CA GLY A 938 -8.22 -1.07 14.94
C GLY A 938 -7.42 -0.24 15.93
N GLN A 939 -6.86 -0.87 16.97
CA GLN A 939 -6.17 -0.20 18.09
C GLN A 939 -4.94 -1.00 18.53
N ALA A 940 -3.87 -0.30 18.93
CA ALA A 940 -2.67 -0.94 19.46
C ALA A 940 -2.99 -1.73 20.75
N GLY A 941 -2.52 -2.98 20.84
CA GLY A 941 -2.83 -3.89 21.94
C GLY A 941 -4.20 -4.58 21.85
N ALA A 942 -5.04 -4.22 20.89
CA ALA A 942 -6.30 -4.89 20.55
C ALA A 942 -6.63 -4.69 19.05
N PRO A 943 -5.78 -5.20 18.14
CA PRO A 943 -5.95 -4.99 16.71
C PRO A 943 -7.15 -5.77 16.12
N LEU A 944 -7.53 -5.43 14.89
CA LEU A 944 -8.56 -6.18 14.15
C LEU A 944 -7.97 -7.41 13.46
N LEU A 945 -8.72 -8.51 13.46
CA LEU A 945 -8.47 -9.60 12.52
C LEU A 945 -9.04 -9.25 11.14
N LEU A 946 -8.16 -9.13 10.15
CA LEU A 946 -8.52 -8.98 8.74
C LEU A 946 -8.96 -10.33 8.16
N LYS A 947 -10.21 -10.71 8.46
CA LYS A 947 -10.78 -11.99 8.03
C LYS A 947 -10.88 -12.10 6.51
N LEU A 948 -10.39 -13.22 5.97
CA LEU A 948 -10.70 -13.68 4.62
C LEU A 948 -11.66 -14.87 4.70
N ILE A 949 -12.65 -14.87 3.81
CA ILE A 949 -13.55 -16.00 3.55
C ILE A 949 -13.34 -16.52 2.13
N ARG A 950 -13.91 -17.69 1.80
CA ARG A 950 -13.64 -18.40 0.54
C ARG A 950 -13.86 -17.58 -0.75
N THR A 951 -14.71 -16.54 -0.71
CA THR A 951 -14.97 -15.64 -1.84
C THR A 951 -13.87 -14.59 -2.09
N ASP A 952 -12.88 -14.48 -1.22
CA ASP A 952 -11.81 -13.48 -1.30
C ASP A 952 -10.51 -14.02 -1.92
N LEU A 953 -10.45 -15.32 -2.24
CA LEU A 953 -9.30 -16.03 -2.80
C LEU A 953 -9.44 -16.19 -4.32
N PHE A 954 -8.57 -15.54 -5.09
CA PHE A 954 -8.55 -15.58 -6.56
C PHE A 954 -7.31 -16.35 -7.02
N GLU A 955 -7.49 -17.64 -7.29
CA GLU A 955 -6.42 -18.63 -7.48
C GLU A 955 -6.78 -19.58 -8.64
N HIS A 956 -5.81 -20.32 -9.18
CA HIS A 956 -6.07 -21.45 -10.10
C HIS A 956 -5.52 -22.81 -9.65
N ASN A 957 -4.48 -22.88 -8.82
CA ASN A 957 -3.83 -24.12 -8.36
C ASN A 957 -4.73 -25.08 -7.54
N SER A 958 -5.62 -24.59 -6.66
CA SER A 958 -6.46 -25.47 -5.81
C SER A 958 -7.39 -26.43 -6.55
N ASP A 959 -7.82 -27.48 -5.82
CA ASP A 959 -8.85 -28.44 -6.27
C ASP A 959 -10.26 -27.84 -6.50
N PHE A 960 -10.52 -26.62 -6.03
CA PHE A 960 -11.83 -25.95 -6.20
C PHE A 960 -11.85 -24.87 -7.30
N THR A 961 -10.69 -24.49 -7.83
CA THR A 961 -10.54 -23.43 -8.84
C THR A 961 -10.43 -23.96 -10.28
N VAL A 962 -10.12 -23.08 -11.24
CA VAL A 962 -10.02 -23.44 -12.67
C VAL A 962 -8.68 -24.11 -12.94
N LYS A 963 -8.59 -25.41 -12.65
CA LYS A 963 -7.42 -26.31 -12.80
C LYS A 963 -7.00 -26.58 -14.26
N ALA A 964 -7.12 -25.57 -15.13
CA ALA A 964 -6.78 -25.57 -16.55
C ALA A 964 -5.52 -24.73 -16.87
N LEU A 965 -5.07 -23.91 -15.93
CA LEU A 965 -3.73 -23.32 -15.91
C LEU A 965 -2.89 -24.15 -14.91
N PRO A 966 -2.00 -25.04 -15.37
CA PRO A 966 -0.93 -25.56 -14.54
C PRO A 966 0.19 -24.51 -14.42
N TYR A 967 1.04 -24.64 -13.38
CA TYR A 967 2.25 -23.84 -13.18
C TYR A 967 2.04 -22.35 -12.81
N GLN A 968 1.23 -22.06 -11.78
CA GLN A 968 1.41 -20.78 -11.06
C GLN A 968 2.65 -20.87 -10.16
N ASP A 969 3.71 -20.12 -10.49
CA ASP A 969 4.77 -19.77 -9.53
C ASP A 969 4.15 -18.84 -8.48
N ARG A 970 3.76 -17.63 -8.89
CA ARG A 970 3.02 -16.66 -8.06
C ARG A 970 2.28 -15.64 -8.92
N ALA A 971 1.32 -14.95 -8.30
CA ALA A 971 0.95 -13.62 -8.76
C ALA A 971 2.05 -12.64 -8.30
N TYR A 972 2.46 -11.71 -9.18
CA TYR A 972 3.52 -10.74 -8.88
C TYR A 972 2.94 -9.34 -8.68
N ASP A 973 1.97 -8.94 -9.51
CA ASP A 973 1.44 -7.58 -9.60
C ASP A 973 0.01 -7.57 -10.21
N VAL A 974 -0.77 -6.51 -10.03
CA VAL A 974 -2.14 -6.41 -10.55
C VAL A 974 -2.65 -4.97 -10.73
N GLU A 975 -3.22 -4.68 -11.90
CA GLU A 975 -3.90 -3.40 -12.19
C GLU A 975 -5.40 -3.59 -12.54
N PHE A 976 -6.24 -2.62 -12.18
CA PHE A 976 -7.70 -2.73 -12.08
C PHE A 976 -8.47 -1.83 -13.06
N ARG A 977 -9.05 -2.43 -14.11
CA ARG A 977 -9.95 -1.73 -15.04
C ARG A 977 -11.41 -2.08 -14.81
N GLY A 978 -12.04 -1.33 -13.90
CA GLY A 978 -13.45 -1.51 -13.53
C GLY A 978 -13.62 -2.73 -12.62
N ASN A 979 -14.34 -3.75 -13.09
CA ASN A 979 -14.48 -5.01 -12.36
C ASN A 979 -13.29 -5.95 -12.56
N TYR A 980 -12.47 -5.72 -13.59
CA TYR A 980 -11.44 -6.65 -14.03
C TYR A 980 -10.08 -6.33 -13.41
N ALA A 981 -9.50 -7.32 -12.74
CA ALA A 981 -8.11 -7.35 -12.33
C ALA A 981 -7.27 -7.98 -13.46
N PHE A 982 -6.18 -7.32 -13.85
CA PHE A 982 -5.20 -7.80 -14.83
C PHE A 982 -3.93 -8.15 -14.07
N VAL A 983 -3.69 -9.44 -13.85
CA VAL A 983 -2.63 -9.96 -12.98
C VAL A 983 -1.41 -10.33 -13.80
N ALA A 984 -0.23 -9.87 -13.38
CA ALA A 984 1.06 -10.40 -13.79
C ALA A 984 1.28 -11.75 -13.10
N ASP A 985 1.13 -12.83 -13.86
CA ASP A 985 0.92 -14.20 -13.37
C ASP A 985 2.15 -15.11 -13.67
N GLY A 986 3.33 -14.50 -13.65
CA GLY A 986 4.61 -15.16 -13.90
C GLY A 986 4.70 -15.78 -15.29
N SER A 987 5.03 -17.07 -15.33
CA SER A 987 5.08 -17.91 -16.53
C SER A 987 3.74 -18.03 -17.27
N ASN A 988 2.60 -17.78 -16.60
CA ASN A 988 1.28 -17.76 -17.25
C ASN A 988 1.04 -16.47 -18.05
N GLY A 989 1.90 -15.45 -17.93
CA GLY A 989 1.76 -14.16 -18.60
C GLY A 989 0.73 -13.26 -17.90
N ILE A 990 -0.32 -12.85 -18.61
CA ILE A 990 -1.41 -12.04 -18.04
C ILE A 990 -2.63 -12.92 -17.80
N THR A 991 -3.13 -12.96 -16.56
CA THR A 991 -4.42 -13.59 -16.20
C THR A 991 -5.44 -12.53 -15.79
N ILE A 992 -6.69 -12.64 -16.25
CA ILE A 992 -7.75 -11.66 -15.99
C ILE A 992 -8.87 -12.26 -15.15
N TYR A 993 -9.20 -11.59 -14.05
CA TYR A 993 -10.29 -11.96 -13.15
C TYR A 993 -11.38 -10.89 -13.05
N ASP A 994 -12.65 -11.28 -13.09
CA ASP A 994 -13.77 -10.44 -12.67
C ASP A 994 -13.95 -10.54 -11.15
N THR A 995 -13.48 -9.52 -10.44
CA THR A 995 -13.49 -9.41 -8.98
C THR A 995 -14.90 -9.30 -8.36
N THR A 996 -15.93 -9.20 -9.19
CA THR A 996 -17.35 -9.16 -8.76
C THR A 996 -18.05 -10.52 -8.84
N LYS A 997 -17.33 -11.57 -9.22
CA LYS A 997 -17.79 -12.96 -9.25
C LYS A 997 -17.28 -13.72 -8.03
N ASP A 998 -17.95 -14.84 -7.73
CA ASP A 998 -17.52 -15.77 -6.71
C ASP A 998 -16.39 -16.67 -7.27
N PRO A 999 -15.13 -16.56 -6.81
CA PRO A 999 -14.04 -17.41 -7.30
C PRO A 999 -14.13 -18.86 -6.82
N SER A 1000 -14.99 -19.14 -5.82
CA SER A 1000 -15.21 -20.50 -5.31
C SER A 1000 -16.17 -21.33 -6.16
N ASP A 1001 -16.90 -20.69 -7.09
CA ASP A 1001 -17.65 -21.35 -8.15
C ASP A 1001 -16.97 -21.13 -9.50
N LYS A 1002 -16.30 -22.17 -10.01
CA LYS A 1002 -15.67 -22.17 -11.35
C LYS A 1002 -16.63 -21.93 -12.53
N THR A 1003 -17.95 -21.87 -12.30
CA THR A 1003 -18.97 -21.53 -13.30
C THR A 1003 -19.49 -20.09 -13.18
N SER A 1004 -19.04 -19.31 -12.19
CA SER A 1004 -19.42 -17.91 -11.97
C SER A 1004 -18.95 -16.96 -13.08
N GLY A 1005 -17.91 -17.36 -13.83
CA GLY A 1005 -17.21 -16.51 -14.79
C GLY A 1005 -16.17 -15.57 -14.17
N PHE A 1006 -15.66 -15.89 -12.96
CA PHE A 1006 -14.58 -15.11 -12.34
C PHE A 1006 -13.31 -15.11 -13.19
N PHE A 1007 -12.91 -16.26 -13.76
CA PHE A 1007 -11.83 -16.33 -14.75
C PHE A 1007 -12.36 -15.83 -16.10
N VAL A 1008 -11.75 -14.75 -16.62
CA VAL A 1008 -12.17 -14.09 -17.86
C VAL A 1008 -11.34 -14.58 -19.04
N ALA A 1009 -10.00 -14.53 -18.92
CA ALA A 1009 -9.05 -14.93 -19.95
C ALA A 1009 -7.62 -15.05 -19.39
N ASN A 1010 -6.72 -15.67 -20.16
CA ASN A 1010 -5.28 -15.67 -19.96
C ASN A 1010 -4.56 -15.41 -21.31
N ILE A 1011 -3.36 -14.82 -21.29
CA ILE A 1011 -2.45 -14.78 -22.43
C ILE A 1011 -0.99 -14.92 -21.97
N GLY A 1012 -0.37 -16.04 -22.36
CA GLY A 1012 1.00 -16.42 -22.04
C GLY A 1012 1.18 -17.95 -22.09
N THR A 1013 0.21 -18.67 -21.52
CA THR A 1013 0.23 -20.13 -21.36
C THR A 1013 -0.14 -20.88 -22.65
N ASN A 1014 0.84 -21.52 -23.31
CA ASN A 1014 0.60 -22.26 -24.55
C ASN A 1014 1.27 -23.65 -24.61
N LEU A 1015 1.34 -24.34 -23.46
CA LEU A 1015 1.73 -25.76 -23.32
C LEU A 1015 3.11 -26.14 -23.92
N GLY A 1016 4.06 -25.21 -23.92
CA GLY A 1016 5.43 -25.43 -24.39
C GLY A 1016 6.42 -24.42 -23.79
N GLU A 1017 6.26 -23.15 -24.12
CA GLU A 1017 7.08 -22.03 -23.61
C GLU A 1017 6.19 -20.82 -23.26
N PRO A 1018 6.59 -19.96 -22.29
CA PRO A 1018 5.79 -18.82 -21.85
C PRO A 1018 5.98 -17.61 -22.77
N LEU A 1019 4.92 -17.19 -23.47
CA LEU A 1019 4.99 -16.15 -24.52
C LEU A 1019 5.32 -14.73 -24.02
N LEU A 1020 5.35 -14.52 -22.70
CA LEU A 1020 5.69 -13.25 -22.04
C LEU A 1020 6.84 -13.41 -21.02
N GLY A 1021 7.61 -14.50 -21.10
CA GLY A 1021 8.68 -14.78 -20.13
C GLY A 1021 8.10 -14.98 -18.73
N THR A 1022 8.57 -14.20 -17.77
CA THR A 1022 7.98 -14.14 -16.42
C THR A 1022 7.36 -12.76 -16.21
N ALA A 1023 6.03 -12.66 -16.32
CA ALA A 1023 5.31 -11.42 -16.07
C ALA A 1023 5.37 -11.05 -14.58
N SER A 1024 6.12 -10.00 -14.25
CA SER A 1024 6.44 -9.59 -12.88
C SER A 1024 5.89 -8.21 -12.47
N GLY A 1025 5.54 -7.37 -13.44
CA GLY A 1025 4.86 -6.08 -13.24
C GLY A 1025 3.93 -5.78 -14.42
N ILE A 1026 2.81 -5.10 -14.20
CA ILE A 1026 1.79 -4.83 -15.22
C ILE A 1026 1.10 -3.47 -15.07
N GLU A 1027 1.05 -2.73 -16.17
CA GLU A 1027 0.42 -1.41 -16.25
C GLU A 1027 -0.60 -1.31 -17.40
N LEU A 1028 -1.66 -0.50 -17.24
CA LEU A 1028 -2.76 -0.40 -18.21
C LEU A 1028 -2.87 0.98 -18.88
N TRP A 1029 -2.33 1.08 -20.09
CA TRP A 1029 -2.39 2.30 -20.88
C TRP A 1029 -3.58 2.34 -21.86
N THR A 1030 -4.34 3.43 -21.87
CA THR A 1030 -5.37 3.70 -22.88
C THR A 1030 -4.86 4.71 -23.91
N ASP A 1031 -4.80 4.32 -25.18
CA ASP A 1031 -4.37 5.19 -26.27
C ASP A 1031 -5.36 6.35 -26.48
N PRO A 1032 -4.97 7.62 -26.27
CA PRO A 1032 -5.86 8.76 -26.49
C PRO A 1032 -6.24 8.99 -27.95
N ALA A 1033 -5.55 8.37 -28.92
CA ALA A 1033 -5.85 8.50 -30.35
C ALA A 1033 -6.87 7.47 -30.85
N THR A 1034 -6.84 6.22 -30.37
CA THR A 1034 -7.73 5.13 -30.82
C THR A 1034 -8.68 4.56 -29.77
N ALA A 1035 -8.54 4.95 -28.50
CA ALA A 1035 -9.23 4.37 -27.33
C ALA A 1035 -9.01 2.86 -27.15
N LYS A 1036 -7.95 2.29 -27.77
CA LYS A 1036 -7.44 0.97 -27.46
C LYS A 1036 -6.80 0.94 -26.09
N VAL A 1037 -6.78 -0.24 -25.47
CA VAL A 1037 -6.13 -0.47 -24.18
C VAL A 1037 -5.02 -1.48 -24.36
N TYR A 1038 -3.86 -1.16 -23.81
CA TYR A 1038 -2.66 -1.96 -23.86
C TYR A 1038 -2.21 -2.28 -22.44
N ALA A 1039 -1.96 -3.55 -22.16
CA ALA A 1039 -1.18 -3.95 -21.01
C ALA A 1039 0.31 -3.84 -21.37
N VAL A 1040 1.06 -3.15 -20.53
CA VAL A 1040 2.51 -3.01 -20.60
C VAL A 1040 3.06 -3.88 -19.48
N VAL A 1041 4.03 -4.76 -19.78
CA VAL A 1041 4.42 -5.84 -18.86
C VAL A 1041 5.94 -5.86 -18.69
N ALA A 1042 6.40 -5.85 -17.44
CA ALA A 1042 7.75 -6.26 -17.11
C ALA A 1042 7.85 -7.79 -17.26
N ALA A 1043 8.56 -8.24 -18.30
CA ALA A 1043 8.56 -9.62 -18.79
C ALA A 1043 9.72 -10.47 -18.21
N GLY A 1044 10.32 -10.03 -17.08
CA GLY A 1044 11.44 -10.71 -16.45
C GLY A 1044 12.64 -10.75 -17.42
N PRO A 1045 13.25 -11.94 -17.65
CA PRO A 1045 14.36 -12.09 -18.60
C PRO A 1045 14.06 -11.70 -20.05
N TYR A 1046 12.78 -11.59 -20.45
CA TYR A 1046 12.38 -11.18 -21.80
C TYR A 1046 12.16 -9.66 -21.93
N GLY A 1047 12.45 -8.89 -20.87
CA GLY A 1047 12.47 -7.44 -20.88
C GLY A 1047 11.08 -6.79 -20.97
N VAL A 1048 10.75 -6.23 -22.13
CA VAL A 1048 9.55 -5.40 -22.33
C VAL A 1048 8.47 -6.15 -23.09
N GLY A 1049 7.38 -6.51 -22.41
CA GLY A 1049 6.16 -7.07 -23.00
C GLY A 1049 5.09 -6.01 -23.27
N VAL A 1050 4.36 -6.15 -24.38
CA VAL A 1050 3.22 -5.28 -24.74
C VAL A 1050 2.08 -6.12 -25.32
N VAL A 1051 0.87 -5.99 -24.77
CA VAL A 1051 -0.33 -6.75 -25.18
C VAL A 1051 -1.48 -5.79 -25.45
N ASP A 1052 -2.19 -5.94 -26.58
CA ASP A 1052 -3.44 -5.22 -26.84
C ASP A 1052 -4.59 -5.99 -26.16
N VAL A 1053 -5.12 -5.40 -25.10
CA VAL A 1053 -6.15 -5.95 -24.20
C VAL A 1053 -7.49 -5.23 -24.36
N THR A 1054 -7.67 -4.49 -25.46
CA THR A 1054 -8.90 -3.73 -25.77
C THR A 1054 -10.17 -4.61 -25.74
N ASP A 1055 -10.04 -5.86 -26.17
CA ASP A 1055 -11.03 -6.93 -26.02
C ASP A 1055 -10.39 -8.09 -25.25
N THR A 1056 -10.81 -8.29 -24.00
CA THR A 1056 -10.27 -9.33 -23.12
C THR A 1056 -10.53 -10.75 -23.61
N ALA A 1057 -11.50 -10.96 -24.49
CA ALA A 1057 -11.77 -12.27 -25.12
C ALA A 1057 -10.90 -12.53 -26.37
N ASN A 1058 -10.21 -11.51 -26.89
CA ASN A 1058 -9.38 -11.58 -28.11
C ASN A 1058 -8.05 -10.81 -27.93
N MET A 1059 -7.41 -11.00 -26.76
CA MET A 1059 -6.11 -10.40 -26.47
C MET A 1059 -5.04 -10.85 -27.46
N ARG A 1060 -4.05 -9.98 -27.71
CA ARG A 1060 -2.95 -10.28 -28.64
C ARG A 1060 -1.65 -9.58 -28.22
N ILE A 1061 -0.55 -10.32 -28.25
CA ILE A 1061 0.79 -9.76 -28.04
C ILE A 1061 1.11 -8.81 -29.21
N VAL A 1062 1.68 -7.66 -28.89
CA VAL A 1062 2.11 -6.62 -29.85
C VAL A 1062 3.62 -6.71 -30.08
N LYS A 1063 4.40 -6.94 -29.02
CA LYS A 1063 5.82 -7.31 -29.03
C LYS A 1063 6.31 -7.74 -27.65
N VAL A 1064 7.42 -8.47 -27.63
CA VAL A 1064 8.27 -8.78 -26.47
C VAL A 1064 9.73 -8.57 -26.89
N PHE A 1065 10.56 -7.92 -26.07
CA PHE A 1065 11.99 -7.71 -26.38
C PHE A 1065 12.86 -7.26 -25.20
N GLU A 1066 14.11 -7.70 -25.19
CA GLU A 1066 15.16 -7.22 -24.30
C GLU A 1066 15.73 -5.86 -24.80
N PRO A 1067 16.08 -4.91 -23.91
CA PRO A 1067 16.63 -3.61 -24.31
C PRO A 1067 17.89 -3.69 -25.18
N ILE A 1068 18.14 -2.64 -25.95
CA ILE A 1068 19.30 -2.56 -26.84
C ILE A 1068 20.55 -2.21 -26.03
N LYS A 1069 21.47 -3.17 -25.85
CA LYS A 1069 22.84 -2.92 -25.36
C LYS A 1069 23.73 -2.52 -26.54
N ILE A 1070 24.70 -1.63 -26.32
CA ILE A 1070 25.74 -1.29 -27.31
C ILE A 1070 27.08 -1.15 -26.59
N GLU A 1071 28.04 -1.97 -26.95
CA GLU A 1071 29.39 -2.02 -26.37
C GLU A 1071 30.42 -2.13 -27.49
N ASP A 1072 31.43 -1.26 -27.48
CA ASP A 1072 32.48 -1.09 -28.52
C ASP A 1072 32.00 -1.02 -30.00
N GLY A 1073 30.71 -0.77 -30.21
CA GLY A 1073 30.06 -0.68 -31.52
C GLY A 1073 29.25 -1.92 -31.91
N ASP A 1074 29.34 -3.01 -31.15
CA ASP A 1074 28.48 -4.19 -31.30
C ASP A 1074 27.14 -3.98 -30.59
N VAL A 1075 26.05 -4.39 -31.26
CA VAL A 1075 24.67 -4.29 -30.74
C VAL A 1075 24.29 -5.60 -30.07
N GLY A 1076 23.70 -5.55 -28.87
CA GLY A 1076 23.31 -6.72 -28.08
C GLY A 1076 21.91 -6.63 -27.49
N VAL A 1077 21.61 -7.58 -26.61
CA VAL A 1077 20.55 -7.51 -25.59
C VAL A 1077 21.15 -6.99 -24.29
N ALA A 1078 20.36 -6.33 -23.45
CA ALA A 1078 20.81 -5.89 -22.13
C ALA A 1078 20.71 -7.04 -21.11
N ASP A 1079 21.69 -7.14 -20.23
CA ASP A 1079 21.77 -8.17 -19.19
C ASP A 1079 20.89 -7.81 -17.99
N GLY A 1080 20.24 -8.80 -17.38
CA GLY A 1080 19.29 -8.62 -16.27
C GLY A 1080 17.83 -8.83 -16.66
N GLN A 1081 16.93 -8.58 -15.73
CA GLN A 1081 15.50 -8.85 -15.84
C GLN A 1081 14.68 -7.57 -15.61
N ALA A 1082 13.62 -7.37 -16.39
CA ALA A 1082 12.63 -6.34 -16.10
C ALA A 1082 11.77 -6.78 -14.91
N ILE A 1083 11.77 -6.03 -13.81
CA ILE A 1083 11.10 -6.41 -12.56
C ILE A 1083 9.73 -5.73 -12.42
N ASP A 1084 9.65 -4.43 -12.69
CA ASP A 1084 8.49 -3.59 -12.43
C ASP A 1084 8.31 -2.57 -13.57
N VAL A 1085 7.10 -2.04 -13.76
CA VAL A 1085 6.78 -1.10 -14.85
C VAL A 1085 5.82 -0.01 -14.40
N GLU A 1086 6.06 1.22 -14.85
CA GLU A 1086 5.26 2.41 -14.56
C GLU A 1086 4.90 3.16 -15.85
N VAL A 1087 3.65 3.63 -16.00
CA VAL A 1087 3.19 4.28 -17.24
C VAL A 1087 2.72 5.72 -17.00
N ILE A 1088 3.67 6.65 -17.11
CA ILE A 1088 3.45 8.07 -16.88
C ILE A 1088 3.09 8.77 -18.20
N GLY A 1089 1.78 8.86 -18.47
CA GLY A 1089 1.18 9.66 -19.54
C GLY A 1089 1.32 9.06 -20.95
N ASP A 1090 2.45 9.26 -21.61
CA ASP A 1090 2.77 8.72 -22.95
C ASP A 1090 4.09 7.91 -22.99
N LYS A 1091 4.61 7.56 -21.82
CA LYS A 1091 5.86 6.82 -21.63
C LYS A 1091 5.67 5.66 -20.66
N ALA A 1092 6.37 4.56 -20.94
CA ALA A 1092 6.55 3.48 -19.99
C ALA A 1092 7.98 3.51 -19.46
N TYR A 1093 8.14 3.26 -18.17
CA TYR A 1093 9.41 3.17 -17.46
C TYR A 1093 9.50 1.74 -16.91
N PHE A 1094 10.62 1.07 -17.12
CA PHE A 1094 10.85 -0.31 -16.66
C PHE A 1094 12.04 -0.35 -15.72
N SER A 1095 11.88 -0.97 -14.56
CA SER A 1095 12.97 -1.23 -13.62
C SER A 1095 13.70 -2.53 -13.97
N TYR A 1096 15.01 -2.56 -13.78
CA TYR A 1096 15.90 -3.70 -14.04
C TYR A 1096 16.85 -3.93 -12.87
N ASP A 1097 16.96 -5.19 -12.46
CA ASP A 1097 17.79 -5.70 -11.37
C ASP A 1097 19.31 -5.38 -11.48
N SER A 1098 19.83 -5.22 -12.70
CA SER A 1098 21.27 -5.14 -12.99
C SER A 1098 21.79 -3.72 -13.31
N PHE A 1099 20.91 -2.81 -13.75
CA PHE A 1099 21.35 -1.52 -14.30
C PHE A 1099 20.41 -0.32 -14.06
N GLY A 1100 19.28 -0.45 -13.37
CA GLY A 1100 18.38 0.68 -13.08
C GLY A 1100 17.15 0.75 -13.97
N VAL A 1101 16.86 1.89 -14.61
CA VAL A 1101 15.56 2.16 -15.25
C VAL A 1101 15.69 2.51 -16.74
N VAL A 1102 14.82 1.95 -17.59
CA VAL A 1102 14.71 2.27 -19.04
C VAL A 1102 13.38 2.94 -19.35
N CYS A 1103 13.41 4.04 -20.11
CA CYS A 1103 12.20 4.74 -20.56
C CYS A 1103 11.93 4.51 -22.06
N TYR A 1104 10.68 4.19 -22.40
CA TYR A 1104 10.18 4.04 -23.78
C TYR A 1104 8.97 4.96 -24.02
N SER A 1105 8.73 5.35 -25.28
CA SER A 1105 7.47 6.00 -25.66
C SER A 1105 6.39 4.95 -25.94
N MET A 1106 5.17 5.18 -25.49
CA MET A 1106 4.04 4.30 -25.79
C MET A 1106 3.79 4.20 -27.30
N ALA A 1107 4.02 5.28 -28.05
CA ALA A 1107 3.96 5.27 -29.51
C ALA A 1107 4.95 4.28 -30.16
N GLY A 1108 6.15 4.10 -29.61
CA GLY A 1108 7.12 3.10 -30.06
C GLY A 1108 6.76 1.68 -29.63
N LEU A 1109 6.25 1.53 -28.40
CA LEU A 1109 5.79 0.24 -27.86
C LEU A 1109 4.61 -0.32 -28.67
N ILE A 1110 3.60 0.49 -28.99
CA ILE A 1110 2.41 0.04 -29.76
C ILE A 1110 2.62 0.03 -31.28
N ALA A 1111 3.75 0.52 -31.80
CA ALA A 1111 4.00 0.57 -33.24
C ALA A 1111 3.95 -0.84 -33.87
N PRO A 1112 3.25 -1.03 -35.01
CA PRO A 1112 3.08 -2.33 -35.62
C PRO A 1112 4.39 -2.90 -36.16
N LEU A 1113 4.56 -4.21 -36.00
CA LEU A 1113 5.61 -5.00 -36.65
C LEU A 1113 5.22 -5.31 -38.11
N PRO A 1114 6.16 -5.79 -38.95
CA PRO A 1114 5.84 -6.37 -40.26
C PRO A 1114 4.83 -7.53 -40.17
N ASP A 1115 4.02 -7.73 -41.23
CA ASP A 1115 2.95 -8.74 -41.27
C ASP A 1115 3.43 -10.20 -41.07
N ASP A 1116 4.72 -10.46 -41.25
CA ASP A 1116 5.40 -11.75 -41.16
C ASP A 1116 6.41 -11.87 -40.00
N ALA A 1117 6.52 -10.84 -39.15
CA ALA A 1117 7.41 -10.85 -37.98
C ALA A 1117 6.74 -11.51 -36.76
N ASP A 1118 7.49 -12.36 -36.05
CA ASP A 1118 7.07 -12.95 -34.78
C ASP A 1118 7.13 -11.88 -33.67
N PRO A 1119 6.04 -11.56 -32.95
CA PRO A 1119 6.07 -10.57 -31.90
C PRO A 1119 6.93 -10.97 -30.69
N THR A 1120 7.29 -12.25 -30.54
CA THR A 1120 8.21 -12.74 -29.50
C THR A 1120 9.66 -12.89 -29.97
N ASN A 1121 9.96 -12.63 -31.26
CA ASN A 1121 11.31 -12.70 -31.79
C ASN A 1121 11.57 -11.57 -32.81
N ILE A 1122 11.87 -10.37 -32.27
CA ILE A 1122 12.02 -9.14 -33.07
C ILE A 1122 13.48 -8.66 -33.26
N PHE A 1123 14.46 -9.46 -32.84
CA PHE A 1123 15.90 -9.21 -32.99
C PHE A 1123 16.64 -10.50 -33.31
N LEU A 1124 17.45 -10.50 -34.38
CA LEU A 1124 18.21 -11.68 -34.79
C LEU A 1124 19.64 -11.31 -35.22
N LYS A 1125 20.62 -12.03 -34.66
CA LYS A 1125 21.99 -12.11 -35.18
C LYS A 1125 22.21 -13.40 -35.97
N ASN A 1126 23.14 -13.36 -36.92
CA ASN A 1126 23.68 -14.56 -37.55
C ASN A 1126 24.83 -15.16 -36.70
N LEU A 1127 25.32 -16.34 -37.10
CA LEU A 1127 26.43 -17.04 -36.44
C LEU A 1127 27.79 -16.30 -36.49
N SER A 1128 27.90 -15.18 -37.22
CA SER A 1128 29.07 -14.29 -37.22
C SER A 1128 28.81 -12.98 -36.45
N GLY A 1129 27.87 -12.99 -35.49
CA GLY A 1129 27.55 -11.85 -34.62
C GLY A 1129 26.86 -10.67 -35.34
N THR A 1130 26.59 -10.78 -36.63
CA THR A 1130 26.06 -9.69 -37.46
C THR A 1130 24.54 -9.65 -37.37
N VAL A 1131 23.97 -8.47 -37.10
CA VAL A 1131 22.51 -8.26 -37.05
C VAL A 1131 21.88 -8.54 -38.42
N VAL A 1132 20.84 -9.37 -38.44
CA VAL A 1132 20.03 -9.72 -39.60
C VAL A 1132 18.78 -8.81 -39.67
N TYR A 1133 18.11 -8.65 -38.53
CA TYR A 1133 17.06 -7.66 -38.31
C TYR A 1133 17.05 -7.23 -36.84
N ASP A 1134 16.59 -6.00 -36.60
CA ASP A 1134 16.29 -5.46 -35.29
C ASP A 1134 15.08 -4.52 -35.44
N TYR A 1135 13.94 -4.89 -34.85
CA TYR A 1135 12.72 -4.08 -34.84
C TYR A 1135 12.42 -3.53 -33.44
N ARG A 1136 13.37 -3.63 -32.51
CA ARG A 1136 13.19 -3.18 -31.12
C ARG A 1136 13.02 -1.66 -31.06
N PRO A 1137 12.04 -1.15 -30.29
CA PRO A 1137 11.96 0.27 -29.95
C PRO A 1137 13.28 0.80 -29.37
N VAL A 1138 13.69 1.99 -29.79
CA VAL A 1138 14.82 2.70 -29.16
C VAL A 1138 14.32 3.36 -27.87
N ALA A 1139 15.05 3.18 -26.78
CA ALA A 1139 14.75 3.83 -25.51
C ALA A 1139 14.89 5.36 -25.62
N LEU A 1140 14.00 6.10 -24.96
CA LEU A 1140 14.08 7.56 -24.83
C LEU A 1140 15.24 7.99 -23.91
N GLY A 1141 15.60 7.13 -22.96
CA GLY A 1141 16.68 7.32 -22.01
C GLY A 1141 16.82 6.12 -21.08
N ARG A 1142 17.93 6.10 -20.33
CA ARG A 1142 18.18 5.15 -19.25
C ARG A 1142 18.75 5.89 -18.04
N PHE A 1143 18.46 5.39 -16.85
CA PHE A 1143 19.03 5.82 -15.58
C PHE A 1143 19.74 4.62 -14.95
N LYS A 1144 20.99 4.80 -14.51
CA LYS A 1144 21.75 3.84 -13.69
C LYS A 1144 22.30 4.59 -12.48
N LEU A 1145 22.18 4.01 -11.28
CA LEU A 1145 22.50 4.71 -10.02
C LEU A 1145 23.96 5.17 -9.97
N GLN A 1146 24.88 4.32 -10.43
CA GLN A 1146 26.32 4.56 -10.54
C GLN A 1146 26.71 5.66 -11.55
N LEU A 1147 25.75 6.31 -12.21
CA LEU A 1147 25.95 7.50 -13.05
C LEU A 1147 25.51 8.80 -12.34
N VAL A 1148 25.04 8.72 -11.10
CA VAL A 1148 24.69 9.86 -10.25
C VAL A 1148 25.87 10.21 -9.35
N PRO A 1149 26.36 11.46 -9.33
CA PRO A 1149 27.46 11.86 -8.46
C PRO A 1149 27.14 11.66 -6.98
N GLY A 1150 28.03 10.96 -6.26
CA GLY A 1150 27.85 10.52 -4.88
C GLY A 1150 27.26 9.11 -4.73
N TYR A 1151 27.09 8.38 -5.84
CA TYR A 1151 26.55 7.00 -5.87
C TYR A 1151 27.33 6.09 -6.84
N GLU A 1152 28.49 6.52 -7.34
CA GLU A 1152 29.32 5.78 -8.30
C GLU A 1152 29.68 4.37 -7.81
N ASP A 1153 29.94 4.21 -6.51
CA ASP A 1153 30.36 2.95 -5.87
C ASP A 1153 29.18 2.17 -5.23
N VAL A 1154 27.92 2.56 -5.50
CA VAL A 1154 26.72 1.94 -4.93
C VAL A 1154 26.10 0.93 -5.90
N ASP A 1155 26.11 -0.36 -5.54
CA ASP A 1155 25.38 -1.38 -6.30
C ASP A 1155 23.87 -1.09 -6.35
N GLY A 1156 23.30 -1.25 -7.54
CA GLY A 1156 22.16 -0.42 -7.95
C GLY A 1156 21.29 -1.03 -9.04
N GLY A 1157 20.56 -2.08 -8.67
CA GLY A 1157 19.36 -2.51 -9.37
C GLY A 1157 18.16 -1.63 -9.03
N ALA A 1158 17.13 -1.64 -9.88
CA ALA A 1158 15.82 -1.09 -9.56
C ALA A 1158 14.81 -2.25 -9.52
N VAL A 1159 14.28 -2.54 -8.33
CA VAL A 1159 13.38 -3.71 -8.09
C VAL A 1159 11.91 -3.32 -7.90
N LYS A 1160 11.62 -2.05 -7.60
CA LYS A 1160 10.28 -1.44 -7.60
C LYS A 1160 10.39 0.00 -8.08
N MET A 1161 9.32 0.52 -8.65
CA MET A 1161 9.14 1.94 -8.96
C MET A 1161 7.80 2.44 -8.40
N ASP A 1162 7.66 3.76 -8.33
CA ASP A 1162 6.45 4.50 -7.94
C ASP A 1162 6.65 5.94 -8.46
N TYR A 1163 5.59 6.72 -8.63
CA TYR A 1163 5.70 8.12 -9.07
C TYR A 1163 4.63 9.04 -8.46
N THR A 1164 5.01 10.30 -8.29
CA THR A 1164 4.08 11.38 -7.92
C THR A 1164 4.22 12.55 -8.89
N VAL A 1165 3.09 13.19 -9.22
CA VAL A 1165 3.03 14.25 -10.25
C VAL A 1165 3.15 15.62 -9.58
N GLN A 1166 4.35 16.19 -9.61
CA GLN A 1166 4.66 17.42 -8.89
C GLN A 1166 4.42 18.65 -9.78
N ASN A 1167 3.46 19.52 -9.41
CA ASN A 1167 3.08 20.70 -10.19
C ASN A 1167 2.73 20.41 -11.68
N GLY A 1168 2.23 19.19 -11.97
CA GLY A 1168 1.92 18.75 -13.33
C GLY A 1168 3.14 18.31 -14.14
N ARG A 1169 4.13 17.70 -13.49
CA ARG A 1169 5.35 17.12 -14.08
C ARG A 1169 5.67 15.76 -13.47
#